data_AF-A0A6J3HPG7-F1
#
_entry.id   AF-A0A6J3HPG7-F1
#
_cell.length_a   1.000
_cell.length_b   1.000
_cell.length_c   1.000
_cell.angle_alpha   90.00
_cell.angle_beta   90.00
_cell.angle_gamma   90.00
#
_symmetry.space_group_name_H-M   'P 1'
#
loop_
_entity.id
_entity.type
_entity.pdbx_description
1 polymer ?
#
loop_
_entity_poly.entity_id
_entity_poly.type
_entity_poly.pdbx_seq_one_letter_code
_entity_poly.pdbx_strand_id
1 'polypeptide(L)'
;MPFKVDTILKHLKDHFSHLLGIPHSILQIRYSGKILKNNETLVQHGVKPQEIAQVEIFSANPDQYPVKRIVGLTDVCQIIAVTVQTGIDQYQQVTVEIVKSDFHKPFLGGFRHKITGVEYHNAGTQTIPRKISERSNVFCRDTQTVFEKKKLQQTTNTASTQMTNIGVYVSNMTDKLVTPGKYFSAAEYHAQRLKAVIVIQTYFRQWHAKTFVENIRRQKCLRLEWERQEELRKISEKEEWIKLDYDRRHNPKTNEDFELLHNALEFWWQEELKRINQSFTGAERKAALCELLEKETQIIASIGRHKYIAYMANQEAAVQAFLDKCSAPKIWRTPSGKTIEMDTQFTIRARELQNIYKCIMLKNISQDERLDVLLTLKHTVKEHECKLTQEILELIDREVDLMMRGVKHHNLEGLRKRIATLFFHYIKTPLFNPQVAKYLKVPQDPLKFYKKIYFCHSCQLYLPSTEFSVSSTSRRIYRCRNCVSLENEAQKRESFLKYKCLLQQLYYTEADYEDDSKIAFLMQLQDIQYLTENIWASQSVLSAWDNLSDLAMVRWDKSLEWSPWNCILLTKDEAAAHLKLTSIEEGYERSFIHKIKHKHILAKNYFSQIPVLASFILDDDEIDEIRQKYRSDTTPKIIESQRPPP
;
A
#
# COMPACT_ATOMS: atom_id res chain seq x y z
N MET A 1 -12.34 -10.23 62.41
CA MET A 1 -13.09 -9.00 62.10
C MET A 1 -13.18 -8.17 63.38
N PRO A 2 -12.76 -6.89 63.40
CA PRO A 2 -12.91 -6.03 64.57
C PRO A 2 -14.39 -5.63 64.78
N PHE A 3 -14.91 -5.72 66.01
CA PHE A 3 -16.28 -5.36 66.37
C PHE A 3 -16.31 -4.65 67.73
N LYS A 4 -17.16 -3.61 67.88
CA LYS A 4 -17.27 -2.84 69.13
C LYS A 4 -18.07 -3.65 70.17
N VAL A 5 -17.44 -3.97 71.29
CA VAL A 5 -18.00 -4.91 72.30
C VAL A 5 -19.29 -4.37 72.96
N ASP A 6 -19.43 -3.05 73.06
CA ASP A 6 -20.59 -2.36 73.67
C ASP A 6 -21.81 -2.27 72.73
N THR A 7 -21.66 -2.66 71.46
CA THR A 7 -22.75 -2.59 70.49
C THR A 7 -23.66 -3.80 70.55
N ILE A 8 -24.94 -3.55 70.31
CA ILE A 8 -26.00 -4.56 70.35
C ILE A 8 -25.77 -5.61 69.25
N LEU A 9 -25.88 -6.90 69.59
CA LEU A 9 -25.63 -8.03 68.70
C LEU A 9 -26.51 -8.06 67.45
N LYS A 10 -27.67 -7.40 67.49
CA LYS A 10 -28.52 -7.17 66.30
C LYS A 10 -27.72 -6.62 65.12
N HIS A 11 -26.80 -5.67 65.34
CA HIS A 11 -26.01 -5.09 64.24
C HIS A 11 -25.05 -6.10 63.61
N LEU A 12 -24.44 -6.96 64.42
CA LEU A 12 -23.58 -8.05 63.93
C LEU A 12 -24.41 -9.06 63.12
N LYS A 13 -25.61 -9.37 63.62
CA LYS A 13 -26.56 -10.27 62.97
C LYS A 13 -27.05 -9.72 61.62
N ASP A 14 -27.40 -8.44 61.56
CA ASP A 14 -27.87 -7.77 60.35
C ASP A 14 -26.75 -7.69 59.30
N HIS A 15 -25.51 -7.45 59.73
CA HIS A 15 -24.33 -7.46 58.86
C HIS A 15 -24.12 -8.83 58.19
N PHE A 16 -24.14 -9.92 58.97
CA PHE A 16 -24.00 -11.27 58.41
C PHE A 16 -25.26 -11.73 57.65
N SER A 17 -26.44 -11.26 58.03
CA SER A 17 -27.68 -11.46 57.28
C SER A 17 -27.56 -10.92 55.86
N HIS A 18 -27.01 -9.71 55.71
CA HIS A 18 -26.78 -9.10 54.41
C HIS A 18 -25.68 -9.82 53.61
N LEU A 19 -24.54 -10.14 54.24
CA LEU A 19 -23.42 -10.81 53.58
C LEU A 19 -23.75 -12.23 53.11
N LEU A 20 -24.55 -12.97 53.89
CA LEU A 20 -24.91 -14.35 53.59
C LEU A 20 -26.21 -14.47 52.79
N GLY A 21 -26.99 -13.38 52.67
CA GLY A 21 -28.32 -13.38 52.06
C GLY A 21 -29.36 -14.19 52.86
N ILE A 22 -29.18 -14.31 54.18
CA ILE A 22 -30.04 -15.10 55.08
C ILE A 22 -30.84 -14.14 55.97
N PRO A 23 -32.18 -14.27 56.12
CA PRO A 23 -32.97 -13.39 56.99
C PRO A 23 -32.49 -13.39 58.45
N HIS A 24 -32.42 -12.20 59.07
CA HIS A 24 -31.98 -12.02 60.46
C HIS A 24 -32.86 -12.75 61.50
N SER A 25 -34.10 -13.12 61.15
CA SER A 25 -34.99 -13.91 61.99
C SER A 25 -34.54 -15.36 62.12
N ILE A 26 -33.86 -15.89 61.10
CA ILE A 26 -33.46 -17.30 60.99
C ILE A 26 -31.99 -17.49 61.38
N LEU A 27 -31.14 -16.49 61.13
CA LEU A 27 -29.75 -16.50 61.59
C LEU A 27 -29.73 -16.56 63.13
N GLN A 28 -28.80 -17.28 63.74
CA GLN A 28 -28.57 -17.28 65.19
C GLN A 28 -27.07 -17.24 65.48
N ILE A 29 -26.74 -16.64 66.61
CA ILE A 29 -25.36 -16.43 67.05
C ILE A 29 -25.21 -17.14 68.40
N ARG A 30 -24.17 -17.97 68.52
CA ARG A 30 -23.85 -18.72 69.74
C ARG A 30 -22.45 -18.37 70.22
N TYR A 31 -22.35 -18.13 71.52
CA TYR A 31 -21.09 -17.90 72.22
C TYR A 31 -21.04 -18.80 73.45
N SER A 32 -19.94 -19.55 73.60
CA SER A 32 -19.73 -20.47 74.73
C SER A 32 -20.95 -21.38 75.03
N GLY A 33 -21.57 -21.89 73.97
CA GLY A 33 -22.74 -22.79 74.06
C GLY A 33 -24.11 -22.11 74.26
N LYS A 34 -24.17 -20.79 74.52
CA LYS A 34 -25.43 -20.06 74.72
C LYS A 34 -25.84 -19.30 73.45
N ILE A 35 -27.13 -19.34 73.11
CA ILE A 35 -27.70 -18.57 72.00
C ILE A 35 -27.94 -17.14 72.49
N LEU A 36 -27.31 -16.18 71.82
CA LEU A 36 -27.35 -14.78 72.21
C LEU A 36 -28.59 -14.09 71.65
N LYS A 37 -29.25 -13.26 72.47
CA LYS A 37 -30.43 -12.49 72.03
C LYS A 37 -30.02 -11.21 71.32
N ASN A 38 -30.91 -10.71 70.46
CA ASN A 38 -30.62 -9.55 69.62
C ASN A 38 -30.31 -8.28 70.41
N ASN A 39 -30.84 -8.11 71.63
CA ASN A 39 -30.67 -6.94 72.50
C ASN A 39 -29.50 -7.04 73.50
N GLU A 40 -28.77 -8.15 73.48
CA GLU A 40 -27.61 -8.36 74.35
C GLU A 40 -26.33 -7.80 73.70
N THR A 41 -25.34 -7.49 74.54
CA THR A 41 -23.98 -7.07 74.10
C THR A 41 -22.95 -8.11 74.50
N LEU A 42 -21.80 -8.14 73.82
CA LEU A 42 -20.73 -9.09 74.15
C LEU A 42 -20.11 -8.82 75.54
N VAL A 43 -20.18 -7.58 76.03
CA VAL A 43 -19.74 -7.22 77.39
C VAL A 43 -20.58 -7.91 78.46
N GLN A 44 -21.90 -8.05 78.24
CA GLN A 44 -22.79 -8.76 79.17
C GLN A 44 -22.41 -10.25 79.32
N HIS A 45 -21.70 -10.80 78.35
CA HIS A 45 -21.19 -12.18 78.35
C HIS A 45 -19.69 -12.27 78.70
N GLY A 46 -19.11 -11.20 79.26
CA GLY A 46 -17.78 -11.20 79.86
C GLY A 46 -16.60 -10.91 78.92
N VAL A 47 -16.84 -10.54 77.67
CA VAL A 47 -15.78 -10.23 76.70
C VAL A 47 -15.19 -8.85 76.98
N LYS A 48 -13.87 -8.76 77.20
CA LYS A 48 -13.19 -7.48 77.43
C LYS A 48 -12.80 -6.79 76.11
N PRO A 49 -12.69 -5.44 76.07
CA PRO A 49 -12.13 -4.73 74.94
C PRO A 49 -10.72 -5.24 74.60
N GLN A 50 -10.42 -5.44 73.31
CA GLN A 50 -9.16 -5.97 72.76
C GLN A 50 -8.91 -7.49 72.96
N GLU A 51 -9.89 -8.23 73.48
CA GLU A 51 -9.83 -9.69 73.56
C GLU A 51 -10.34 -10.36 72.25
N ILE A 52 -9.79 -11.53 71.92
CA ILE A 52 -10.24 -12.32 70.77
C ILE A 52 -11.33 -13.29 71.23
N ALA A 53 -12.59 -13.01 70.87
CA ALA A 53 -13.71 -13.89 71.13
C ALA A 53 -14.06 -14.71 69.87
N GLN A 54 -14.28 -16.01 70.04
CA GLN A 54 -14.80 -16.89 68.98
C GLN A 54 -16.32 -17.01 69.11
N VAL A 55 -17.03 -16.70 68.04
CA VAL A 55 -18.49 -16.73 67.99
C VAL A 55 -18.93 -17.59 66.82
N GLU A 56 -19.89 -18.48 67.05
CA GLU A 56 -20.45 -19.35 66.03
C GLU A 56 -21.73 -18.74 65.45
N ILE A 57 -21.83 -18.71 64.12
CA ILE A 57 -23.03 -18.26 63.41
C ILE A 57 -23.61 -19.46 62.68
N PHE A 58 -24.89 -19.73 62.90
CA PHE A 58 -25.60 -20.81 62.23
C PHE A 58 -27.01 -20.37 61.84
N SER A 59 -27.60 -21.09 60.88
CA SER A 59 -28.99 -20.88 60.47
C SER A 59 -29.89 -21.83 61.25
N ALA A 60 -31.02 -21.35 61.78
CA ALA A 60 -32.02 -22.21 62.42
C ALA A 60 -32.66 -23.20 61.43
N ASN A 61 -32.74 -22.82 60.14
CA ASN A 61 -33.26 -23.66 59.05
C ASN A 61 -32.19 -23.81 57.95
N PRO A 62 -31.25 -24.76 58.09
CA PRO A 62 -30.13 -24.93 57.17
C PRO A 62 -30.55 -25.42 55.78
N ASP A 63 -31.67 -26.15 55.65
CA ASP A 63 -32.10 -26.71 54.36
C ASP A 63 -32.59 -25.64 53.37
N GLN A 64 -33.30 -24.62 53.87
CA GLN A 64 -33.78 -23.50 53.06
C GLN A 64 -32.76 -22.37 52.96
N TYR A 65 -32.04 -22.11 54.06
CA TYR A 65 -31.05 -21.03 54.15
C TYR A 65 -29.70 -21.58 54.64
N PRO A 66 -28.95 -22.28 53.77
CA PRO A 66 -27.63 -22.79 54.12
C PRO A 66 -26.65 -21.62 54.26
N VAL A 67 -25.86 -21.63 55.33
CA VAL A 67 -24.77 -20.68 55.52
C VAL A 67 -23.68 -20.96 54.50
N LYS A 68 -23.59 -20.12 53.46
CA LYS A 68 -22.57 -20.23 52.41
C LYS A 68 -21.27 -19.54 52.80
N ARG A 69 -20.14 -20.02 52.27
CA ARG A 69 -18.83 -19.38 52.46
C ARG A 69 -18.83 -17.99 51.79
N ILE A 70 -18.41 -16.96 52.52
CA ILE A 70 -18.28 -15.60 51.99
C ILE A 70 -17.02 -15.57 51.10
N VAL A 71 -17.22 -15.37 49.80
CA VAL A 71 -16.14 -15.28 48.82
C VAL A 71 -15.44 -13.94 49.00
N GLY A 72 -14.13 -13.95 49.29
CA GLY A 72 -13.31 -12.73 49.41
C GLY A 72 -12.71 -12.45 50.80
N LEU A 73 -13.05 -13.24 51.82
CA LEU A 73 -12.27 -13.28 53.07
C LEU A 73 -11.13 -14.27 52.88
N THR A 74 -9.94 -13.76 52.57
CA THR A 74 -8.70 -14.53 52.45
C THR A 74 -8.39 -15.21 53.78
N ASP A 75 -8.33 -16.54 53.77
CA ASP A 75 -7.80 -17.32 54.87
C ASP A 75 -6.34 -16.93 55.12
N VAL A 76 -5.97 -16.84 56.39
CA VAL A 76 -4.62 -16.50 56.86
C VAL A 76 -3.59 -17.47 56.25
N CYS A 77 -2.70 -16.98 55.39
CA CYS A 77 -1.59 -17.75 54.84
C CYS A 77 -0.65 -18.22 55.97
N GLN A 78 -0.33 -19.52 56.01
CA GLN A 78 0.77 -20.04 56.82
C GLN A 78 2.05 -19.97 55.99
N ILE A 79 3.03 -19.20 56.46
CA ILE A 79 4.36 -19.11 55.87
C ILE A 79 5.26 -20.12 56.60
N ILE A 80 5.87 -21.03 55.87
CA ILE A 80 6.91 -21.92 56.40
C ILE A 80 8.20 -21.76 55.61
N ALA A 81 9.33 -21.81 56.32
CA ALA A 81 10.66 -21.82 55.71
C ALA A 81 11.07 -23.27 55.45
N VAL A 82 11.27 -23.62 54.17
CA VAL A 82 11.65 -24.97 53.74
C VAL A 82 13.09 -24.94 53.26
N THR A 83 13.93 -25.86 53.75
CA THR A 83 15.32 -26.05 53.30
C THR A 83 15.34 -26.86 52.01
N VAL A 84 15.72 -26.23 50.90
CA VAL A 84 15.82 -26.86 49.58
C VAL A 84 17.29 -27.11 49.26
N GLN A 85 17.64 -28.35 48.89
CA GLN A 85 18.99 -28.73 48.48
C GLN A 85 19.20 -28.36 47.01
N THR A 86 20.04 -27.36 46.73
CA THR A 86 20.32 -26.84 45.37
C THR A 86 21.58 -27.45 44.75
N GLY A 87 22.36 -28.23 45.50
CA GLY A 87 23.55 -28.95 45.04
C GLY A 87 23.97 -30.06 46.00
N ILE A 88 25.09 -30.74 45.71
CA ILE A 88 25.51 -31.97 46.43
C ILE A 88 25.69 -31.73 47.94
N ASP A 89 25.94 -30.50 48.40
CA ASP A 89 25.96 -30.11 49.84
C ASP A 89 25.53 -28.65 50.12
N GLN A 90 24.68 -28.04 49.29
CA GLN A 90 24.19 -26.67 49.51
C GLN A 90 22.68 -26.65 49.78
N TYR A 91 22.30 -26.08 50.91
CA TYR A 91 20.90 -25.96 51.35
C TYR A 91 20.51 -24.48 51.46
N GLN A 92 19.42 -24.10 50.82
CA GLN A 92 18.87 -22.75 50.85
C GLN A 92 17.50 -22.78 51.56
N GLN A 93 17.30 -21.93 52.57
CA GLN A 93 15.99 -21.75 53.18
C GLN A 93 15.15 -20.83 52.30
N VAL A 94 14.06 -21.37 51.76
CA VAL A 94 13.08 -20.64 50.95
C VAL A 94 11.80 -20.52 51.75
N THR A 95 11.33 -19.29 51.95
CA THR A 95 10.01 -19.03 52.55
C THR A 95 8.94 -19.32 51.53
N VAL A 96 8.10 -20.32 51.81
CA VAL A 96 7.00 -20.73 50.94
C VAL A 96 5.68 -20.36 51.61
N GLU A 97 4.84 -19.61 50.90
CA GLU A 97 3.49 -19.31 51.32
C GLU A 97 2.58 -20.49 50.97
N ILE A 98 2.01 -21.15 51.98
CA ILE A 98 1.03 -22.21 51.76
C ILE A 98 -0.37 -21.60 51.73
N VAL A 99 -0.95 -21.60 50.54
CA VAL A 99 -2.36 -21.30 50.32
C VAL A 99 -3.13 -22.63 50.38
N LYS A 100 -3.95 -22.82 51.43
CA LYS A 100 -4.89 -23.95 51.47
C LYS A 100 -5.98 -23.71 50.44
N SER A 101 -6.00 -24.53 49.39
CA SER A 101 -7.07 -24.53 48.39
C SER A 101 -8.00 -25.72 48.62
N ASP A 102 -9.31 -25.49 48.56
CA ASP A 102 -10.33 -26.54 48.70
C ASP A 102 -10.47 -27.40 47.41
N PHE A 103 -9.49 -27.36 46.51
CA PHE A 103 -9.54 -28.07 45.24
C PHE A 103 -9.23 -29.56 45.45
N HIS A 104 -10.26 -30.40 45.34
CA HIS A 104 -10.09 -31.85 45.30
C HIS A 104 -9.61 -32.27 43.91
N LYS A 105 -8.43 -32.90 43.83
CA LYS A 105 -7.87 -33.41 42.57
C LYS A 105 -8.89 -34.37 41.92
N PRO A 106 -9.37 -34.11 40.69
CA PRO A 106 -10.26 -35.04 40.00
C PRO A 106 -9.51 -36.35 39.69
N PHE A 107 -10.19 -37.49 39.85
CA PHE A 107 -9.62 -38.80 39.51
C PHE A 107 -9.55 -38.96 37.99
N LEU A 108 -8.34 -38.81 37.42
CA LEU A 108 -8.08 -38.90 35.98
C LEU A 108 -7.59 -40.30 35.54
N GLY A 109 -7.97 -41.33 36.30
CA GLY A 109 -7.48 -42.70 36.11
C GLY A 109 -6.07 -42.93 36.69
N GLY A 110 -5.62 -44.18 36.57
CA GLY A 110 -4.36 -44.64 37.15
C GLY A 110 -4.18 -46.15 37.03
N PHE A 111 -3.06 -46.67 37.53
CA PHE A 111 -2.74 -48.09 37.53
C PHE A 111 -2.54 -48.57 38.96
N ARG A 112 -3.09 -49.75 39.29
CA ARG A 112 -2.89 -50.38 40.59
C ARG A 112 -1.86 -51.48 40.49
N HIS A 113 -0.80 -51.38 41.29
CA HIS A 113 0.21 -52.43 41.35
C HIS A 113 -0.38 -53.67 42.04
N LYS A 114 -0.43 -54.81 41.34
CA LYS A 114 -1.19 -55.99 41.78
C LYS A 114 -0.70 -56.62 43.10
N ILE A 115 0.59 -56.51 43.41
CA ILE A 115 1.20 -57.19 44.56
C ILE A 115 1.21 -56.28 45.80
N THR A 116 1.60 -55.01 45.63
CA THR A 116 1.68 -54.06 46.75
C THR A 116 0.35 -53.34 46.99
N GLY A 117 -0.59 -53.42 46.06
CA GLY A 117 -1.90 -52.76 46.12
C GLY A 117 -1.84 -51.25 45.93
N VAL A 118 -0.66 -50.65 45.77
CA VAL A 118 -0.46 -49.21 45.66
C VAL A 118 -1.06 -48.68 44.36
N GLU A 119 -1.88 -47.64 44.48
CA GLU A 119 -2.57 -46.99 43.37
C GLU A 119 -1.76 -45.77 42.89
N TYR A 120 -1.38 -45.79 41.61
CA TYR A 120 -0.68 -44.69 40.96
C TYR A 120 -1.68 -43.90 40.11
N HIS A 121 -2.05 -42.70 40.56
CA HIS A 121 -2.93 -41.81 39.81
C HIS A 121 -2.16 -41.00 38.77
N ASN A 122 -2.77 -40.80 37.60
CA ASN A 122 -2.22 -39.92 36.57
C ASN A 122 -2.01 -38.49 37.10
N ALA A 123 -0.97 -37.82 36.63
CA ALA A 123 -0.65 -36.44 37.03
C ALA A 123 -1.78 -35.49 36.57
N GLY A 124 -2.24 -34.63 37.47
CA GLY A 124 -3.22 -33.59 37.20
C GLY A 124 -2.75 -32.29 37.84
N THR A 125 -2.97 -31.16 37.17
CA THR A 125 -2.58 -29.84 37.66
C THR A 125 -3.50 -29.38 38.80
N GLN A 126 -2.91 -28.79 39.84
CA GLN A 126 -3.65 -28.21 40.99
C GLN A 126 -4.20 -26.80 40.70
N THR A 127 -3.95 -26.26 39.51
CA THR A 127 -4.41 -24.93 39.11
C THR A 127 -5.75 -25.02 38.39
N ILE A 128 -6.70 -24.18 38.81
CA ILE A 128 -8.01 -24.06 38.15
C ILE A 128 -7.76 -23.48 36.74
N PRO A 129 -8.08 -24.21 35.65
CA PRO A 129 -7.93 -23.66 34.31
C PRO A 129 -8.87 -22.46 34.15
N ARG A 130 -8.36 -21.38 33.53
CA ARG A 130 -9.19 -20.20 33.22
C ARG A 130 -10.40 -20.65 32.40
N LYS A 131 -11.62 -20.38 32.88
CA LYS A 131 -12.84 -20.60 32.10
C LYS A 131 -12.77 -19.78 30.81
N ILE A 132 -12.66 -20.46 29.68
CA ILE A 132 -12.72 -19.85 28.35
C ILE A 132 -14.19 -19.49 28.11
N SER A 133 -14.47 -18.24 27.73
CA SER A 133 -15.81 -17.79 27.34
C SER A 133 -16.36 -18.65 26.19
N GLU A 134 -17.65 -18.98 26.22
CA GLU A 134 -18.32 -19.72 25.15
C GLU A 134 -18.04 -19.08 23.77
N ARG A 135 -17.22 -19.74 22.95
CA ARG A 135 -17.04 -19.39 21.54
C ARG A 135 -18.04 -20.19 20.72
N SER A 136 -18.61 -19.55 19.69
CA SER A 136 -19.45 -20.23 18.70
C SER A 136 -18.72 -21.39 18.05
N ASN A 137 -19.42 -22.51 17.83
CA ASN A 137 -18.85 -23.70 17.22
C ASN A 137 -18.36 -23.39 15.79
N VAL A 138 -17.05 -23.30 15.61
CA VAL A 138 -16.41 -23.23 14.28
C VAL A 138 -16.07 -24.67 13.87
N PHE A 139 -16.82 -25.21 12.89
CA PHE A 139 -16.51 -26.51 12.32
C PHE A 139 -15.32 -26.38 11.37
N CYS A 140 -14.17 -26.91 11.78
CA CYS A 140 -12.98 -27.07 10.96
C CYS A 140 -12.92 -28.53 10.49
N ARG A 141 -12.71 -28.74 9.19
CA ARG A 141 -12.57 -30.05 8.55
C ARG A 141 -11.10 -30.37 8.26
N ASP A 142 -10.18 -29.73 8.97
CA ASP A 142 -8.75 -29.96 8.75
C ASP A 142 -8.37 -31.30 9.36
N THR A 143 -7.87 -32.18 8.51
CA THR A 143 -7.26 -33.44 8.94
C THR A 143 -5.77 -33.34 8.67
N GLN A 144 -4.97 -33.66 9.69
CA GLN A 144 -3.52 -33.70 9.54
C GLN A 144 -3.17 -34.90 8.65
N THR A 145 -2.63 -34.65 7.46
CA THR A 145 -2.11 -35.70 6.59
C THR A 145 -0.79 -36.20 7.17
N VAL A 146 -0.82 -37.38 7.79
CA VAL A 146 0.37 -38.02 8.38
C VAL A 146 0.94 -39.05 7.42
N PHE A 147 2.27 -39.05 7.27
CA PHE A 147 3.00 -40.12 6.56
C PHE A 147 3.27 -41.29 7.52
N GLU A 148 2.45 -42.33 7.45
CA GLU A 148 2.65 -43.55 8.24
C GLU A 148 3.74 -44.45 7.62
N LYS A 149 4.71 -44.89 8.44
CA LYS A 149 5.71 -45.90 8.06
C LYS A 149 5.58 -47.11 8.97
N LYS A 150 5.32 -48.28 8.39
CA LYS A 150 5.28 -49.55 9.13
C LYS A 150 6.69 -49.97 9.53
N LYS A 151 6.93 -50.19 10.83
CA LYS A 151 8.15 -50.81 11.35
C LYS A 151 7.80 -52.18 11.92
N LEU A 152 8.46 -53.22 11.41
CA LEU A 152 8.30 -54.59 11.90
C LEU A 152 9.37 -54.87 12.96
N GLN A 153 8.99 -55.56 14.04
CA GLN A 153 9.87 -56.03 15.09
C GLN A 153 9.79 -57.55 15.18
N GLN A 154 10.95 -58.22 15.17
CA GLN A 154 11.05 -59.67 15.34
C GLN A 154 11.54 -59.98 16.75
N THR A 155 10.86 -60.89 17.47
CA THR A 155 11.29 -61.39 18.78
C THR A 155 12.35 -62.49 18.63
N THR A 156 13.15 -62.70 19.67
CA THR A 156 14.15 -63.79 19.70
C THR A 156 13.47 -65.14 19.69
N ASN A 157 13.83 -66.02 18.76
CA ASN A 157 13.36 -67.41 18.73
C ASN A 157 14.48 -68.33 19.25
N THR A 158 14.20 -69.13 20.28
CA THR A 158 15.17 -70.05 20.88
C THR A 158 14.99 -71.45 20.30
N ALA A 159 16.08 -72.03 19.80
CA ALA A 159 16.13 -73.43 19.39
C ALA A 159 17.10 -74.19 20.31
N SER A 160 16.70 -75.37 20.78
CA SER A 160 17.53 -76.27 21.58
C SER A 160 17.73 -77.59 20.83
N THR A 161 18.97 -78.07 20.79
CA THR A 161 19.33 -79.37 20.21
C THR A 161 19.84 -80.29 21.32
N GLN A 162 19.35 -81.52 21.37
CA GLN A 162 19.79 -82.55 22.31
C GLN A 162 20.50 -83.66 21.53
N MET A 163 21.74 -84.00 21.91
CA MET A 163 22.49 -85.10 21.30
C MET A 163 21.96 -86.45 21.82
N THR A 164 21.93 -87.45 20.94
CA THR A 164 21.67 -88.84 21.34
C THR A 164 22.91 -89.42 22.03
N ASN A 165 22.76 -89.90 23.27
CA ASN A 165 23.81 -90.57 24.02
C ASN A 165 23.24 -91.84 24.68
N ILE A 166 24.10 -92.79 25.04
CA ILE A 166 23.72 -94.02 25.71
C ILE A 166 23.04 -93.65 27.05
N GLY A 167 21.74 -93.94 27.16
CA GLY A 167 20.89 -93.59 28.31
C GLY A 167 19.99 -92.36 28.13
N VAL A 168 20.09 -91.61 27.03
CA VAL A 168 19.22 -90.45 26.72
C VAL A 168 18.58 -90.62 25.35
N TYR A 169 17.27 -90.87 25.33
CA TYR A 169 16.48 -91.05 24.10
C TYR A 169 15.93 -89.73 23.59
N VAL A 170 16.17 -89.43 22.31
CA VAL A 170 15.59 -88.30 21.58
C VAL A 170 14.90 -88.86 20.33
N SER A 171 13.68 -88.40 20.04
CA SER A 171 12.87 -88.93 18.94
C SER A 171 13.24 -88.28 17.60
N ASN A 172 13.59 -89.09 16.60
CA ASN A 172 13.99 -88.62 15.27
C ASN A 172 12.83 -88.55 14.26
N MET A 173 11.58 -88.69 14.70
CA MET A 173 10.43 -88.85 13.78
C MET A 173 10.13 -87.61 12.93
N THR A 174 10.43 -86.41 13.44
CA THR A 174 10.23 -85.13 12.73
C THR A 174 11.45 -84.67 11.94
N ASP A 175 12.57 -85.41 12.04
CA ASP A 175 13.84 -85.02 11.46
C ASP A 175 13.85 -85.25 9.95
N LYS A 176 14.60 -84.41 9.24
CA LYS A 176 14.75 -84.50 7.78
C LYS A 176 16.21 -84.72 7.44
N LEU A 177 16.50 -85.80 6.71
CA LEU A 177 17.81 -86.03 6.12
C LEU A 177 17.96 -85.13 4.89
N VAL A 178 18.98 -84.27 4.90
CA VAL A 178 19.26 -83.33 3.81
C VAL A 178 20.66 -83.63 3.26
N THR A 179 20.76 -83.77 1.94
CA THR A 179 22.05 -83.90 1.26
C THR A 179 22.71 -82.52 1.12
N PRO A 180 24.00 -82.36 1.47
CA PRO A 180 24.65 -81.06 1.37
C PRO A 180 24.79 -80.63 -0.09
N GLY A 181 24.37 -79.40 -0.40
CA GLY A 181 24.63 -78.77 -1.70
C GLY A 181 26.07 -78.25 -1.82
N LYS A 182 26.37 -77.58 -2.93
CA LYS A 182 27.66 -76.87 -3.09
C LYS A 182 27.79 -75.81 -2.01
N TYR A 183 28.86 -75.88 -1.24
CA TYR A 183 29.17 -74.86 -0.23
C TYR A 183 29.58 -73.56 -0.94
N PHE A 184 28.94 -72.46 -0.58
CA PHE A 184 29.24 -71.15 -1.12
C PHE A 184 30.13 -70.39 -0.12
N SER A 185 31.38 -70.17 -0.50
CA SER A 185 32.33 -69.50 0.41
C SER A 185 31.95 -68.03 0.60
N ALA A 186 32.27 -67.47 1.77
CA ALA A 186 32.03 -66.05 2.05
C ALA A 186 32.71 -65.14 1.00
N ALA A 187 33.91 -65.52 0.54
CA ALA A 187 34.65 -64.79 -0.49
C ALA A 187 33.90 -64.77 -1.84
N GLU A 188 33.35 -65.91 -2.28
CA GLU A 188 32.53 -65.99 -3.50
C GLU A 188 31.24 -65.17 -3.38
N TYR A 189 30.59 -65.19 -2.21
CA TYR A 189 29.41 -64.36 -1.93
C TYR A 189 29.72 -62.87 -1.99
N HIS A 190 30.81 -62.43 -1.37
CA HIS A 190 31.23 -61.04 -1.43
C HIS A 190 31.63 -60.62 -2.85
N ALA A 191 32.32 -61.47 -3.60
CA ALA A 191 32.68 -61.20 -4.99
C ALA A 191 31.44 -61.07 -5.89
N GLN A 192 30.43 -61.93 -5.72
CA GLN A 192 29.16 -61.85 -6.45
C GLN A 192 28.40 -60.57 -6.11
N ARG A 193 28.33 -60.20 -4.82
CA ARG A 193 27.73 -58.93 -4.40
C ARG A 193 28.46 -57.73 -4.97
N LEU A 194 29.80 -57.73 -4.98
CA LEU A 194 30.59 -56.64 -5.53
C LEU A 194 30.32 -56.46 -7.03
N LYS A 195 30.26 -57.56 -7.80
CA LYS A 195 29.86 -57.52 -9.22
C LYS A 195 28.47 -56.92 -9.40
N ALA A 196 27.48 -57.35 -8.60
CA ALA A 196 26.12 -56.83 -8.67
C ALA A 196 26.04 -55.33 -8.28
N VAL A 197 26.78 -54.92 -7.25
CA VAL A 197 26.86 -53.52 -6.80
C VAL A 197 27.46 -52.63 -7.89
N ILE A 198 28.53 -53.07 -8.56
CA ILE A 198 29.13 -52.33 -9.67
C ILE A 198 28.08 -52.10 -10.78
N VAL A 199 27.32 -53.14 -11.14
CA VAL A 199 26.24 -53.03 -12.15
C VAL A 199 25.15 -52.05 -11.71
N ILE A 200 24.71 -52.11 -10.45
CA ILE A 200 23.71 -51.16 -9.92
C ILE A 200 24.27 -49.73 -9.96
N GLN A 201 25.53 -49.54 -9.57
CA GLN A 201 26.19 -48.23 -9.57
C GLN A 201 26.34 -47.66 -10.99
N THR A 202 26.65 -48.47 -12.00
CA THR A 202 26.75 -47.99 -13.39
C THR A 202 25.39 -47.51 -13.89
N TYR A 203 24.32 -48.30 -13.68
CA TYR A 203 22.97 -47.89 -14.07
C TYR A 203 22.48 -46.67 -13.27
N PHE A 204 22.77 -46.59 -11.98
CA PHE A 204 22.42 -45.44 -11.15
C PHE A 204 23.11 -44.16 -11.63
N ARG A 205 24.43 -44.22 -11.92
CA ARG A 205 25.17 -43.09 -12.48
C ARG A 205 24.61 -42.65 -13.83
N GLN A 206 24.26 -43.61 -14.69
CA GLN A 206 23.63 -43.31 -15.98
C GLN A 206 22.26 -42.66 -15.82
N TRP A 207 21.40 -43.19 -14.94
CA TRP A 207 20.09 -42.63 -14.64
C TRP A 207 20.21 -41.21 -14.08
N HIS A 208 21.09 -41.00 -13.09
CA HIS A 208 21.33 -39.69 -12.50
C HIS A 208 21.80 -38.66 -13.54
N ALA A 209 22.72 -39.05 -14.43
CA ALA A 209 23.16 -38.19 -15.53
C ALA A 209 22.02 -37.85 -16.50
N LYS A 210 21.15 -38.82 -16.84
CA LYS A 210 19.96 -38.58 -17.68
C LYS A 210 19.00 -37.58 -17.03
N THR A 211 18.66 -37.76 -15.76
CA THR A 211 17.76 -36.85 -15.02
C THR A 211 18.34 -35.45 -14.93
N PHE A 212 19.66 -35.33 -14.69
CA PHE A 212 20.34 -34.03 -14.68
C PHE A 212 20.30 -33.33 -16.04
N VAL A 213 20.61 -34.05 -17.12
CA VAL A 213 20.56 -33.51 -18.49
C VAL A 213 19.12 -33.14 -18.88
N GLU A 214 18.13 -33.93 -18.48
CA GLU A 214 16.71 -33.62 -18.71
C GLU A 214 16.29 -32.34 -17.99
N ASN A 215 16.73 -32.14 -16.73
CA ASN A 215 16.49 -30.91 -16.01
C ASN A 215 17.13 -29.70 -16.71
N ILE A 216 18.39 -29.81 -17.18
CA ILE A 216 19.04 -28.75 -17.95
C ILE A 216 18.29 -28.46 -19.25
N ARG A 217 17.82 -29.49 -19.98
CA ARG A 217 17.01 -29.30 -21.19
C ARG A 217 15.72 -28.57 -20.87
N ARG A 218 15.03 -28.93 -19.78
CA ARG A 218 13.82 -28.23 -19.32
C ARG A 218 14.10 -26.77 -18.99
N GLN A 219 15.17 -26.48 -18.26
CA GLN A 219 15.59 -25.11 -17.95
C GLN A 219 15.92 -24.31 -19.22
N LYS A 220 16.60 -24.93 -20.20
CA LYS A 220 16.87 -24.31 -21.50
C LYS A 220 15.57 -24.01 -22.26
N CYS A 221 14.62 -24.95 -22.32
CA CYS A 221 13.32 -24.72 -22.97
C CYS A 221 12.55 -23.58 -22.32
N LEU A 222 12.46 -23.56 -20.98
CA LEU A 222 11.80 -22.48 -20.23
C LEU A 222 12.45 -21.13 -20.50
N ARG A 223 13.78 -21.07 -20.55
CA ARG A 223 14.52 -19.85 -20.89
C ARG A 223 14.20 -19.37 -22.31
N LEU A 224 14.23 -20.26 -23.31
CA LEU A 224 13.92 -19.91 -24.70
C LEU A 224 12.45 -19.48 -24.88
N GLU A 225 11.52 -20.10 -24.15
CA GLU A 225 10.11 -19.68 -24.12
C GLU A 225 9.95 -18.30 -23.50
N TRP A 226 10.64 -18.02 -22.40
CA TRP A 226 10.67 -16.72 -21.76
C TRP A 226 11.27 -15.64 -22.70
N GLU A 227 12.40 -15.92 -23.35
CA GLU A 227 13.03 -15.01 -24.33
C GLU A 227 12.05 -14.69 -25.49
N ARG A 228 11.36 -15.70 -26.03
CA ARG A 228 10.34 -15.50 -27.07
C ARG A 228 9.15 -14.66 -26.59
N GLN A 229 8.66 -14.91 -25.38
CA GLN A 229 7.55 -14.14 -24.79
C GLN A 229 7.95 -12.69 -24.55
N GLU A 230 9.18 -12.44 -24.12
CA GLU A 230 9.71 -11.10 -23.89
C GLU A 230 9.90 -10.33 -25.21
N GLU A 231 10.36 -11.00 -26.27
CA GLU A 231 10.43 -10.43 -27.62
C GLU A 231 9.03 -10.04 -28.14
N LEU A 232 8.05 -10.93 -28.00
CA LEU A 232 6.66 -10.63 -28.37
C LEU A 232 6.10 -9.46 -27.57
N ARG A 233 6.38 -9.41 -26.26
CA ARG A 233 5.98 -8.28 -25.41
C ARG A 233 6.57 -6.97 -25.93
N LYS A 234 7.88 -6.93 -26.23
CA LYS A 234 8.55 -5.75 -26.78
C LYS A 234 7.98 -5.32 -28.14
N ILE A 235 7.62 -6.26 -29.01
CA ILE A 235 6.97 -5.95 -30.28
C ILE A 235 5.59 -5.34 -30.02
N SER A 236 4.76 -5.97 -29.17
CA SER A 236 3.43 -5.47 -28.85
C SER A 236 3.45 -4.08 -28.19
N GLU A 237 4.38 -3.83 -27.26
CA GLU A 237 4.56 -2.51 -26.64
C GLU A 237 4.96 -1.47 -27.69
N LYS A 238 5.88 -1.80 -28.61
CA LYS A 238 6.26 -0.90 -29.72
C LYS A 238 5.08 -0.61 -30.64
N GLU A 239 4.27 -1.60 -30.98
CA GLU A 239 3.07 -1.42 -31.80
C GLU A 239 2.04 -0.52 -31.10
N GLU A 240 1.82 -0.73 -29.80
CA GLU A 240 0.94 0.13 -28.99
C GLU A 240 1.46 1.57 -28.94
N TRP A 241 2.77 1.76 -28.75
CA TRP A 241 3.40 3.09 -28.78
C TRP A 241 3.25 3.77 -30.14
N ILE A 242 3.47 3.05 -31.25
CA ILE A 242 3.28 3.59 -32.61
C ILE A 242 1.82 4.00 -32.83
N LYS A 243 0.88 3.16 -32.39
CA LYS A 243 -0.55 3.45 -32.49
C LYS A 243 -0.93 4.69 -31.68
N LEU A 244 -0.42 4.82 -30.45
CA LEU A 244 -0.65 5.97 -29.61
C LEU A 244 -0.03 7.25 -30.20
N ASP A 245 1.18 7.18 -30.72
CA ASP A 245 1.82 8.31 -31.41
C ASP A 245 0.99 8.75 -32.63
N TYR A 246 0.48 7.80 -33.40
CA TYR A 246 -0.44 8.05 -34.51
C TYR A 246 -1.73 8.74 -34.04
N ASP A 247 -2.39 8.22 -33.01
CA ASP A 247 -3.63 8.77 -32.47
C ASP A 247 -3.42 10.20 -31.93
N ARG A 248 -2.29 10.46 -31.26
CA ARG A 248 -1.92 11.78 -30.74
C ARG A 248 -1.67 12.80 -31.84
N ARG A 249 -1.05 12.39 -32.95
CA ARG A 249 -0.85 13.26 -34.12
C ARG A 249 -2.15 13.52 -34.86
N HIS A 250 -3.03 12.52 -34.95
CA HIS A 250 -4.31 12.63 -35.65
C HIS A 250 -5.33 13.48 -34.87
N ASN A 251 -5.32 13.40 -33.53
CA ASN A 251 -6.24 14.16 -32.67
C ASN A 251 -5.51 14.80 -31.48
N PRO A 252 -4.73 15.88 -31.72
CA PRO A 252 -3.95 16.55 -30.69
C PRO A 252 -4.88 17.28 -29.70
N LYS A 253 -4.72 17.03 -28.40
CA LYS A 253 -5.55 17.63 -27.34
C LYS A 253 -4.73 18.43 -26.33
N THR A 254 -3.55 17.92 -25.98
CA THR A 254 -2.66 18.51 -24.97
C THR A 254 -1.61 19.40 -25.61
N ASN A 255 -1.00 20.32 -24.85
CA ASN A 255 0.10 21.15 -25.37
C ASN A 255 1.27 20.29 -25.88
N GLU A 256 1.49 19.15 -25.24
CA GLU A 256 2.52 18.19 -25.62
C GLU A 256 2.26 17.53 -26.98
N ASP A 257 1.00 17.25 -27.31
CA ASP A 257 0.63 16.75 -28.64
C ASP A 257 0.94 17.79 -29.71
N PHE A 258 0.74 19.08 -29.41
CA PHE A 258 1.10 20.16 -30.31
C PHE A 258 2.61 20.36 -30.42
N GLU A 259 3.37 20.21 -29.33
CA GLU A 259 4.85 20.18 -29.37
C GLU A 259 5.35 19.04 -30.27
N LEU A 260 4.74 17.85 -30.18
CA LEU A 260 5.06 16.72 -31.06
C LEU A 260 4.81 17.06 -32.54
N LEU A 261 3.70 17.73 -32.86
CA LEU A 261 3.40 18.16 -34.23
C LEU A 261 4.36 19.22 -34.74
N HIS A 262 4.71 20.22 -33.92
CA HIS A 262 5.70 21.24 -34.28
C HIS A 262 7.09 20.62 -34.49
N ASN A 263 7.47 19.65 -33.66
CA ASN A 263 8.72 18.94 -33.79
C ASN A 263 8.77 18.07 -35.05
N ALA A 264 7.69 17.36 -35.38
CA ALA A 264 7.58 16.61 -36.63
C ALA A 264 7.65 17.53 -37.87
N LEU A 265 7.04 18.71 -37.80
CA LEU A 265 7.14 19.74 -38.83
C LEU A 265 8.59 20.24 -38.99
N GLU A 266 9.32 20.43 -37.89
CA GLU A 266 10.72 20.84 -37.93
C GLU A 266 11.62 19.77 -38.56
N PHE A 267 11.41 18.49 -38.21
CA PHE A 267 12.13 17.39 -38.85
C PHE A 267 11.88 17.32 -40.36
N TRP A 268 10.61 17.40 -40.77
CA TRP A 268 10.23 17.45 -42.18
C TRP A 268 10.87 18.64 -42.90
N TRP A 269 10.85 19.82 -42.26
CA TRP A 269 11.46 21.02 -42.82
C TRP A 269 12.97 20.88 -43.01
N GLN A 270 13.69 20.28 -42.05
CA GLN A 270 15.12 20.02 -42.17
C GLN A 270 15.45 19.00 -43.26
N GLU A 271 14.64 17.95 -43.41
CA GLU A 271 14.81 16.95 -44.48
C GLU A 271 14.60 17.57 -45.87
N GLU A 272 13.52 18.33 -46.05
CA GLU A 272 13.21 18.96 -47.32
C GLU A 272 14.20 20.09 -47.64
N LEU A 273 14.65 20.85 -46.64
CA LEU A 273 15.72 21.83 -46.80
C LEU A 273 17.02 21.18 -47.27
N LYS A 274 17.42 20.05 -46.69
CA LYS A 274 18.61 19.29 -47.13
C LYS A 274 18.45 18.82 -48.56
N ARG A 275 17.29 18.28 -48.92
CA ARG A 275 16.96 17.84 -50.28
C ARG A 275 17.03 18.99 -51.28
N ILE A 276 16.39 20.13 -50.99
CA ILE A 276 16.41 21.32 -51.85
C ILE A 276 17.83 21.85 -52.03
N ASN A 277 18.62 21.92 -50.95
CA ASN A 277 20.00 22.37 -51.01
C ASN A 277 20.91 21.44 -51.83
N GLN A 278 20.59 20.14 -51.89
CA GLN A 278 21.31 19.17 -52.71
C GLN A 278 20.86 19.19 -54.18
N SER A 279 19.56 19.40 -54.44
CA SER A 279 18.97 19.27 -55.78
C SER A 279 18.99 20.55 -56.61
N PHE A 280 18.87 21.73 -55.99
CA PHE A 280 18.68 22.99 -56.71
C PHE A 280 19.75 24.03 -56.35
N THR A 281 20.07 24.90 -57.30
CA THR A 281 21.00 26.03 -57.11
C THR A 281 20.41 27.34 -57.65
N GLY A 282 20.95 28.49 -57.20
CA GLY A 282 20.56 29.80 -57.72
C GLY A 282 19.08 30.18 -57.52
N ALA A 283 18.40 30.54 -58.61
CA ALA A 283 17.01 31.02 -58.59
C ALA A 283 15.99 29.90 -58.33
N GLU A 284 16.22 28.70 -58.88
CA GLU A 284 15.33 27.54 -58.69
C GLU A 284 15.29 27.11 -57.22
N ARG A 285 16.45 27.14 -56.54
CA ARG A 285 16.53 26.91 -55.09
C ARG A 285 15.68 27.91 -54.31
N LYS A 286 15.73 29.20 -54.67
CA LYS A 286 14.93 30.23 -54.00
C LYS A 286 13.44 30.00 -54.20
N ALA A 287 13.02 29.63 -55.42
CA ALA A 287 11.62 29.29 -55.69
C ALA A 287 11.15 28.08 -54.87
N ALA A 288 11.95 27.01 -54.81
CA ALA A 288 11.65 25.82 -54.00
C ALA A 288 11.60 26.12 -52.49
N LEU A 289 12.47 27.01 -51.99
CA LEU A 289 12.42 27.46 -50.59
C LEU A 289 11.17 28.30 -50.29
N CYS A 290 10.71 29.13 -51.23
CA CYS A 290 9.44 29.85 -51.09
C CYS A 290 8.26 28.86 -51.03
N GLU A 291 8.23 27.85 -51.89
CA GLU A 291 7.19 26.81 -51.86
C GLU A 291 7.22 26.01 -50.55
N LEU A 292 8.41 25.70 -50.04
CA LEU A 292 8.58 25.05 -48.73
C LEU A 292 8.00 25.91 -47.60
N LEU A 293 8.28 27.22 -47.62
CA LEU A 293 7.73 28.17 -46.65
C LEU A 293 6.21 28.28 -46.75
N GLU A 294 5.64 28.32 -47.96
CA GLU A 294 4.19 28.32 -48.15
C GLU A 294 3.55 27.08 -47.54
N LYS A 295 4.11 25.89 -47.80
CA LYS A 295 3.65 24.63 -47.17
C LYS A 295 3.77 24.68 -45.65
N GLU A 296 4.88 25.18 -45.12
CA GLU A 296 5.09 25.35 -43.68
C GLU A 296 4.01 26.23 -43.06
N THR A 297 3.72 27.40 -43.66
CA THR A 297 2.68 28.31 -43.16
C THR A 297 1.28 27.68 -43.17
N GLN A 298 0.95 26.89 -44.19
CA GLN A 298 -0.32 26.17 -44.28
C GLN A 298 -0.45 25.13 -43.16
N ILE A 299 0.63 24.38 -42.87
CA ILE A 299 0.63 23.38 -41.80
C ILE A 299 0.53 24.08 -40.43
N ILE A 300 1.29 25.15 -40.19
CA ILE A 300 1.20 25.93 -38.94
C ILE A 300 -0.22 26.49 -38.75
N ALA A 301 -0.85 27.03 -39.79
CA ALA A 301 -2.23 27.49 -39.74
C ALA A 301 -3.20 26.34 -39.40
N SER A 302 -2.97 25.15 -39.96
CA SER A 302 -3.75 23.96 -39.64
C SER A 302 -3.59 23.53 -38.18
N ILE A 303 -2.34 23.47 -37.68
CA ILE A 303 -2.04 23.20 -36.27
C ILE A 303 -2.75 24.22 -35.37
N GLY A 304 -2.72 25.51 -35.73
CA GLY A 304 -3.43 26.57 -35.01
C GLY A 304 -4.95 26.34 -34.92
N ARG A 305 -5.59 25.87 -36.00
CA ARG A 305 -7.02 25.50 -35.99
C ARG A 305 -7.29 24.34 -35.03
N HIS A 306 -6.46 23.31 -35.05
CA HIS A 306 -6.58 22.19 -34.10
C HIS A 306 -6.34 22.63 -32.66
N LYS A 307 -5.36 23.52 -32.41
CA LYS A 307 -5.09 24.10 -31.08
C LYS A 307 -6.30 24.87 -30.55
N TYR A 308 -7.00 25.62 -31.42
CA TYR A 308 -8.25 26.30 -31.06
C TYR A 308 -9.39 25.31 -30.72
N ILE A 309 -9.60 24.28 -31.55
CA ILE A 309 -10.63 23.26 -31.30
C ILE A 309 -10.36 22.53 -29.97
N ALA A 310 -9.11 22.10 -29.75
CA ALA A 310 -8.68 21.46 -28.52
C ALA A 310 -8.83 22.38 -27.31
N TYR A 311 -8.48 23.66 -27.44
CA TYR A 311 -8.67 24.66 -26.39
C TYR A 311 -10.14 24.79 -25.99
N MET A 312 -11.07 24.88 -26.95
CA MET A 312 -12.51 24.97 -26.68
C MET A 312 -13.03 23.71 -25.97
N ALA A 313 -12.66 22.53 -26.45
CA ALA A 313 -13.05 21.26 -25.82
C ALA A 313 -12.46 21.11 -24.41
N ASN A 314 -11.19 21.46 -24.22
CA ASN A 314 -10.51 21.43 -22.93
C ASN A 314 -11.12 22.43 -21.94
N GLN A 315 -11.57 23.60 -22.43
CA GLN A 315 -12.25 24.59 -21.59
C GLN A 315 -13.59 24.04 -21.08
N GLU A 316 -14.39 23.40 -21.94
CA GLU A 316 -15.63 22.74 -21.53
C GLU A 316 -15.37 21.60 -20.52
N ALA A 317 -14.39 20.75 -20.79
CA ALA A 317 -13.98 19.68 -19.88
C ALA A 317 -13.45 20.22 -18.55
N ALA A 318 -12.69 21.31 -18.54
CA ALA A 318 -12.18 21.94 -17.34
C ALA A 318 -13.29 22.53 -16.48
N VAL A 319 -14.33 23.11 -17.11
CA VAL A 319 -15.53 23.57 -16.40
C VAL A 319 -16.26 22.40 -15.76
N GLN A 320 -16.48 21.30 -16.48
CA GLN A 320 -17.12 20.10 -15.93
C GLN A 320 -16.30 19.51 -14.76
N ALA A 321 -15.00 19.31 -14.95
CA ALA A 321 -14.11 18.80 -13.91
C ALA A 321 -14.05 19.71 -12.67
N PHE A 322 -14.14 21.04 -12.86
CA PHE A 322 -14.26 21.97 -11.74
C PHE A 322 -15.56 21.78 -10.97
N LEU A 323 -16.68 21.61 -11.66
CA LEU A 323 -17.97 21.36 -11.03
C LEU A 323 -18.00 20.01 -10.30
N ASP A 324 -17.44 18.95 -10.91
CA ASP A 324 -17.34 17.61 -10.31
C ASP A 324 -16.48 17.64 -9.03
N LYS A 325 -15.36 18.40 -9.04
CA LYS A 325 -14.55 18.60 -7.82
C LYS A 325 -15.32 19.32 -6.72
N CYS A 326 -16.19 20.26 -7.06
CA CYS A 326 -17.00 20.97 -6.08
C CYS A 326 -18.13 20.09 -5.53
N SER A 327 -18.73 19.22 -6.35
CA SER A 327 -19.85 18.37 -5.93
C SER A 327 -19.43 17.03 -5.31
N ALA A 328 -18.13 16.69 -5.40
CA ALA A 328 -17.58 15.46 -4.83
C ALA A 328 -17.72 15.40 -3.29
N PRO A 329 -18.06 14.22 -2.74
CA PRO A 329 -18.10 14.02 -1.29
C PRO A 329 -16.69 14.12 -0.69
N LYS A 330 -16.61 14.42 0.60
CA LYS A 330 -15.32 14.34 1.32
C LYS A 330 -14.99 12.88 1.57
N ILE A 331 -13.77 12.46 1.20
CA ILE A 331 -13.29 11.09 1.35
C ILE A 331 -12.13 11.08 2.34
N TRP A 332 -12.16 10.19 3.33
CA TRP A 332 -11.00 9.88 4.18
C TRP A 332 -10.88 8.38 4.44
N ARG A 333 -9.64 7.92 4.60
CA ARG A 333 -9.33 6.53 4.95
C ARG A 333 -9.25 6.40 6.47
N THR A 334 -9.95 5.40 7.02
CA THR A 334 -9.78 4.99 8.42
C THR A 334 -8.45 4.25 8.60
N PRO A 335 -7.89 4.19 9.83
CA PRO A 335 -6.72 3.36 10.14
C PRO A 335 -6.92 1.87 9.80
N SER A 336 -8.18 1.41 9.74
CA SER A 336 -8.57 0.06 9.30
C SER A 336 -8.61 -0.13 7.77
N GLY A 337 -8.20 0.87 6.98
CA GLY A 337 -8.16 0.81 5.52
C GLY A 337 -9.49 1.05 4.80
N LYS A 338 -10.60 1.23 5.52
CA LYS A 338 -11.92 1.53 4.91
C LYS A 338 -12.02 3.01 4.55
N THR A 339 -12.41 3.32 3.31
CA THR A 339 -12.76 4.67 2.83
C THR A 339 -14.17 5.04 3.29
N ILE A 340 -14.32 6.19 3.93
CA ILE A 340 -15.62 6.77 4.29
C ILE A 340 -15.85 7.99 3.42
N GLU A 341 -17.04 8.06 2.82
CA GLU A 341 -17.51 9.21 2.04
C GLU A 341 -18.55 9.97 2.87
N MET A 342 -18.43 11.30 2.92
CA MET A 342 -19.38 12.17 3.62
C MET A 342 -19.80 13.33 2.74
N ASP A 343 -21.11 13.43 2.54
CA ASP A 343 -21.73 14.63 2.01
C ASP A 343 -21.99 15.66 3.11
N THR A 344 -21.66 16.91 2.80
CA THR A 344 -21.94 18.08 3.62
C THR A 344 -23.03 18.90 2.94
N GLN A 345 -23.71 19.79 3.69
CA GLN A 345 -24.66 20.73 3.11
C GLN A 345 -24.05 21.54 1.95
N PHE A 346 -22.75 21.86 2.03
CA PHE A 346 -22.02 22.57 0.97
C PHE A 346 -21.78 21.71 -0.28
N THR A 347 -21.49 20.41 -0.14
CA THR A 347 -21.30 19.52 -1.30
C THR A 347 -22.65 19.19 -1.96
N ILE A 348 -23.72 19.06 -1.18
CA ILE A 348 -25.09 18.91 -1.69
C ILE A 348 -25.49 20.16 -2.49
N ARG A 349 -25.30 21.36 -1.93
CA ARG A 349 -25.58 22.62 -2.64
C ARG A 349 -24.75 22.76 -3.92
N ALA A 350 -23.46 22.41 -3.89
CA ALA A 350 -22.63 22.42 -5.08
C ALA A 350 -23.13 21.45 -6.17
N ARG A 351 -23.68 20.30 -5.76
CA ARG A 351 -24.30 19.31 -6.66
C ARG A 351 -25.61 19.81 -7.27
N GLU A 352 -26.45 20.50 -6.50
CA GLU A 352 -27.66 21.16 -7.00
C GLU A 352 -27.32 22.19 -8.09
N LEU A 353 -26.37 23.09 -7.78
CA LEU A 353 -25.91 24.12 -8.73
C LEU A 353 -25.29 23.50 -9.99
N GLN A 354 -24.54 22.41 -9.84
CA GLN A 354 -24.00 21.65 -10.97
C GLN A 354 -25.12 21.07 -11.84
N ASN A 355 -26.16 20.49 -11.23
CA ASN A 355 -27.28 19.91 -11.97
C ASN A 355 -28.02 20.99 -12.77
N ILE A 356 -28.28 22.16 -12.17
CA ILE A 356 -28.89 23.29 -12.88
C ILE A 356 -28.02 23.73 -14.06
N TYR A 357 -26.69 23.81 -13.86
CA TYR A 357 -25.77 24.16 -14.94
C TYR A 357 -25.81 23.13 -16.09
N LYS A 358 -25.84 21.83 -15.77
CA LYS A 358 -25.99 20.76 -16.76
C LYS A 358 -27.32 20.91 -17.53
N CYS A 359 -28.42 21.19 -16.84
CA CYS A 359 -29.73 21.43 -17.47
C CYS A 359 -29.72 22.65 -18.41
N ILE A 360 -29.05 23.75 -18.04
CA ILE A 360 -28.93 24.94 -18.90
C ILE A 360 -28.18 24.63 -20.19
N MET A 361 -27.21 23.71 -20.13
CA MET A 361 -26.36 23.30 -21.24
C MET A 361 -26.97 22.26 -22.18
N LEU A 362 -28.09 21.64 -21.80
CA LEU A 362 -28.77 20.67 -22.65
C LEU A 362 -29.18 21.32 -23.97
N LYS A 363 -28.77 20.70 -25.08
CA LYS A 363 -29.18 21.06 -26.44
C LYS A 363 -30.41 20.23 -26.82
N ASN A 364 -31.26 20.77 -27.69
CA ASN A 364 -32.43 20.08 -28.27
C ASN A 364 -33.53 19.67 -27.26
N ILE A 365 -33.75 20.49 -26.24
CA ILE A 365 -34.89 20.34 -25.32
C ILE A 365 -36.14 21.04 -25.85
N SER A 366 -37.31 20.60 -25.42
CA SER A 366 -38.58 21.23 -25.80
C SER A 366 -38.70 22.64 -25.22
N GLN A 367 -39.63 23.44 -25.75
CA GLN A 367 -39.86 24.80 -25.23
C GLN A 367 -40.31 24.76 -23.77
N ASP A 368 -41.19 23.82 -23.41
CA ASP A 368 -41.73 23.66 -22.05
C ASP A 368 -40.63 23.21 -21.08
N GLU A 369 -39.82 22.21 -21.46
CA GLU A 369 -38.66 21.78 -20.66
C GLU A 369 -37.67 22.93 -20.44
N ARG A 370 -37.45 23.77 -21.46
CA ARG A 370 -36.56 24.93 -21.32
C ARG A 370 -37.15 25.96 -20.36
N LEU A 371 -38.46 26.20 -20.39
CA LEU A 371 -39.12 27.11 -19.46
C LEU A 371 -38.99 26.61 -18.01
N ASP A 372 -39.13 25.32 -17.78
CA ASP A 372 -38.94 24.72 -16.44
C ASP A 372 -37.51 24.88 -15.93
N VAL A 373 -36.51 24.68 -16.80
CA VAL A 373 -35.09 24.92 -16.46
C VAL A 373 -34.85 26.39 -16.12
N LEU A 374 -35.40 27.32 -16.91
CA LEU A 374 -35.27 28.76 -16.67
C LEU A 374 -35.98 29.19 -15.39
N LEU A 375 -37.13 28.61 -15.07
CA LEU A 375 -37.86 28.85 -13.83
C LEU A 375 -37.05 28.37 -12.62
N THR A 376 -36.48 27.16 -12.69
CA THR A 376 -35.61 26.60 -11.65
C THR A 376 -34.39 27.51 -11.43
N LEU A 377 -33.73 27.93 -12.51
CA LEU A 377 -32.63 28.88 -12.45
C LEU A 377 -33.05 30.21 -11.81
N LYS A 378 -34.18 30.77 -12.23
CA LYS A 378 -34.74 32.02 -11.69
C LYS A 378 -34.98 31.93 -10.18
N HIS A 379 -35.52 30.82 -9.69
CA HIS A 379 -35.73 30.61 -8.25
C HIS A 379 -34.41 30.54 -7.47
N THR A 380 -33.43 29.77 -7.97
CA THR A 380 -32.13 29.64 -7.27
C THR A 380 -31.31 30.92 -7.22
N VAL A 381 -31.38 31.74 -8.26
CA VAL A 381 -30.64 33.01 -8.35
C VAL A 381 -31.30 34.12 -7.51
N LYS A 382 -32.62 34.06 -7.31
CA LYS A 382 -33.38 34.99 -6.46
C LYS A 382 -33.04 34.90 -4.97
N GLU A 383 -32.38 33.84 -4.53
CA GLU A 383 -31.93 33.70 -3.13
C GLU A 383 -30.95 34.81 -2.72
N HIS A 384 -30.28 35.46 -3.68
CA HIS A 384 -29.32 36.52 -3.43
C HIS A 384 -29.53 37.73 -4.33
N GLU A 385 -29.58 38.92 -3.73
CA GLU A 385 -29.72 40.18 -4.45
C GLU A 385 -28.34 40.82 -4.71
N CYS A 386 -27.85 40.75 -5.94
CA CYS A 386 -26.65 41.46 -6.37
C CYS A 386 -26.70 41.78 -7.87
N LYS A 387 -25.77 42.61 -8.35
CA LYS A 387 -25.71 42.99 -9.77
C LYS A 387 -25.64 41.80 -10.72
N LEU A 388 -24.86 40.77 -10.36
CA LEU A 388 -24.73 39.55 -11.16
C LEU A 388 -26.06 38.79 -11.25
N THR A 389 -26.80 38.66 -10.15
CA THR A 389 -28.09 37.95 -10.15
C THR A 389 -29.15 38.74 -10.90
N GLN A 390 -29.17 40.07 -10.80
CA GLN A 390 -30.04 40.94 -11.61
C GLN A 390 -29.79 40.78 -13.11
N GLU A 391 -28.53 40.79 -13.55
CA GLU A 391 -28.19 40.58 -14.97
C GLU A 391 -28.62 39.19 -15.47
N ILE A 392 -28.51 38.16 -14.64
CA ILE A 392 -29.00 36.81 -14.98
C ILE A 392 -30.53 36.82 -15.12
N LEU A 393 -31.25 37.44 -14.19
CA LEU A 393 -32.72 37.52 -14.21
C LEU A 393 -33.24 38.27 -15.45
N GLU A 394 -32.64 39.40 -15.81
CA GLU A 394 -32.99 40.14 -17.02
C GLU A 394 -32.79 39.33 -18.30
N LEU A 395 -31.70 38.55 -18.37
CA LEU A 395 -31.44 37.69 -19.52
C LEU A 395 -32.40 36.50 -19.59
N ILE A 396 -32.80 35.93 -18.45
CA ILE A 396 -33.81 34.88 -18.39
C ILE A 396 -35.15 35.42 -18.90
N ASP A 397 -35.60 36.56 -18.40
CA ASP A 397 -36.88 37.15 -18.82
C ASP A 397 -36.86 37.51 -20.31
N ARG A 398 -35.73 38.00 -20.81
CA ARG A 398 -35.51 38.21 -22.26
C ARG A 398 -35.50 36.91 -23.07
N GLU A 399 -34.95 35.80 -22.55
CA GLU A 399 -35.03 34.50 -23.24
C GLU A 399 -36.49 34.06 -23.37
N VAL A 400 -37.24 34.13 -22.27
CA VAL A 400 -38.66 33.76 -22.21
C VAL A 400 -39.46 34.59 -23.20
N ASP A 401 -39.32 35.92 -23.19
CA ASP A 401 -40.04 36.80 -24.10
C ASP A 401 -39.77 36.49 -25.58
N LEU A 402 -38.50 36.23 -25.95
CA LEU A 402 -38.12 35.89 -27.32
C LEU A 402 -38.63 34.50 -27.72
N MET A 403 -38.64 33.54 -26.80
CA MET A 403 -39.22 32.21 -27.03
C MET A 403 -40.73 32.29 -27.24
N MET A 404 -41.44 33.05 -26.40
CA MET A 404 -42.90 33.24 -26.51
C MET A 404 -43.28 33.96 -27.82
N ARG A 405 -42.38 34.76 -28.40
CA ARG A 405 -42.55 35.40 -29.72
C ARG A 405 -42.20 34.49 -30.90
N GLY A 406 -41.83 33.22 -30.66
CA GLY A 406 -41.52 32.25 -31.71
C GLY A 406 -40.15 32.41 -32.37
N VAL A 407 -39.18 33.05 -31.69
CA VAL A 407 -37.81 33.16 -32.23
C VAL A 407 -37.15 31.78 -32.31
N LYS A 408 -36.56 31.47 -33.46
CA LYS A 408 -35.88 30.18 -33.72
C LYS A 408 -34.69 29.95 -32.76
N HIS A 409 -34.50 28.71 -32.34
CA HIS A 409 -33.49 28.33 -31.34
C HIS A 409 -32.03 28.76 -31.68
N HIS A 410 -31.62 28.69 -32.95
CA HIS A 410 -30.25 29.09 -33.34
C HIS A 410 -29.96 30.58 -33.09
N ASN A 411 -30.98 31.45 -33.16
CA ASN A 411 -30.84 32.88 -32.90
C ASN A 411 -30.69 33.19 -31.40
N LEU A 412 -31.03 32.23 -30.52
CA LEU A 412 -30.92 32.36 -29.07
C LEU A 412 -29.59 31.82 -28.52
N GLU A 413 -28.73 31.22 -29.34
CA GLU A 413 -27.49 30.58 -28.88
C GLU A 413 -26.56 31.54 -28.12
N GLY A 414 -26.40 32.78 -28.63
CA GLY A 414 -25.57 33.78 -27.97
C GLY A 414 -26.11 34.17 -26.59
N LEU A 415 -27.44 34.32 -26.48
CA LEU A 415 -28.11 34.65 -25.22
C LEU A 415 -28.02 33.50 -24.22
N ARG A 416 -28.24 32.25 -24.67
CA ARG A 416 -28.10 31.04 -23.85
C ARG A 416 -26.67 30.85 -23.34
N LYS A 417 -25.67 31.06 -24.21
CA LYS A 417 -24.24 31.05 -23.82
C LYS A 417 -23.93 32.10 -22.77
N ARG A 418 -24.50 33.31 -22.89
CA ARG A 418 -24.34 34.38 -21.91
C ARG A 418 -24.96 34.02 -20.56
N ILE A 419 -26.20 33.52 -20.52
CA ILE A 419 -26.86 33.04 -19.28
C ILE A 419 -26.00 31.97 -18.61
N ALA A 420 -25.60 30.96 -19.37
CA ALA A 420 -24.71 29.90 -18.90
C ALA A 420 -23.39 30.43 -18.31
N THR A 421 -22.75 31.38 -19.00
CA THR A 421 -21.48 31.96 -18.57
C THR A 421 -21.67 32.75 -17.27
N LEU A 422 -22.70 33.58 -17.16
CA LEU A 422 -22.98 34.34 -15.94
C LEU A 422 -23.38 33.41 -14.77
N PHE A 423 -24.17 32.37 -15.05
CA PHE A 423 -24.49 31.38 -14.02
C PHE A 423 -23.24 30.61 -13.57
N PHE A 424 -22.29 30.33 -14.46
CA PHE A 424 -21.01 29.75 -14.04
C PHE A 424 -20.19 30.71 -13.14
N HIS A 425 -20.24 32.02 -13.40
CA HIS A 425 -19.63 33.02 -12.51
C HIS A 425 -20.32 33.05 -11.14
N TYR A 426 -21.65 32.91 -11.12
CA TYR A 426 -22.43 32.76 -9.91
C TYR A 426 -21.97 31.52 -9.12
N ILE A 427 -21.84 30.35 -9.76
CA ILE A 427 -21.32 29.14 -9.11
C ILE A 427 -19.89 29.35 -8.57
N LYS A 428 -19.04 30.09 -9.29
CA LYS A 428 -17.65 30.36 -8.85
C LYS A 428 -17.52 31.31 -7.67
N THR A 429 -18.59 31.99 -7.28
CA THR A 429 -18.55 32.97 -6.19
C THR A 429 -18.71 32.25 -4.85
N PRO A 430 -17.72 32.32 -3.92
CA PRO A 430 -17.77 31.61 -2.64
C PRO A 430 -18.99 31.91 -1.77
N LEU A 431 -19.58 33.10 -1.93
CA LEU A 431 -20.78 33.52 -1.21
C LEU A 431 -22.01 32.67 -1.59
N PHE A 432 -22.10 32.21 -2.84
CA PHE A 432 -23.21 31.39 -3.35
C PHE A 432 -22.88 29.90 -3.33
N ASN A 433 -21.59 29.56 -3.46
CA ASN A 433 -21.09 28.19 -3.36
C ASN A 433 -19.86 28.14 -2.43
N PRO A 434 -20.06 27.86 -1.13
CA PRO A 434 -18.98 27.85 -0.14
C PRO A 434 -17.86 26.86 -0.44
N GLN A 435 -18.16 25.76 -1.14
CA GLN A 435 -17.18 24.71 -1.45
C GLN A 435 -16.11 25.20 -2.44
N VAL A 436 -16.40 26.22 -3.26
CA VAL A 436 -15.48 26.77 -4.25
C VAL A 436 -14.27 27.46 -3.62
N ALA A 437 -14.39 27.98 -2.40
CA ALA A 437 -13.30 28.69 -1.72
C ALA A 437 -11.98 27.89 -1.66
N LYS A 438 -12.07 26.55 -1.60
CA LYS A 438 -10.91 25.64 -1.59
C LYS A 438 -10.17 25.53 -2.92
N TYR A 439 -10.86 25.76 -4.03
CA TYR A 439 -10.36 25.52 -5.38
C TYR A 439 -10.03 26.81 -6.13
N LEU A 440 -10.25 27.97 -5.52
CA LEU A 440 -9.85 29.25 -6.10
C LEU A 440 -8.33 29.41 -6.02
N LYS A 441 -7.71 29.68 -7.17
CA LYS A 441 -6.25 29.88 -7.29
C LYS A 441 -5.75 31.13 -6.57
N VAL A 442 -6.62 32.10 -6.35
CA VAL A 442 -6.30 33.37 -5.70
C VAL A 442 -6.71 33.29 -4.23
N PRO A 443 -5.76 33.37 -3.28
CA PRO A 443 -6.08 33.52 -1.87
C PRO A 443 -6.96 34.75 -1.64
N GLN A 444 -7.96 34.65 -0.78
CA GLN A 444 -8.84 35.78 -0.47
C GLN A 444 -8.12 36.90 0.30
N ASP A 445 -6.98 36.60 0.94
CA ASP A 445 -6.15 37.57 1.65
C ASP A 445 -5.14 38.26 0.71
N PRO A 446 -5.24 39.58 0.46
CA PRO A 446 -4.32 40.30 -0.43
C PRO A 446 -2.87 40.33 0.09
N LEU A 447 -2.65 40.25 1.40
CA LEU A 447 -1.31 40.25 2.01
C LEU A 447 -0.49 38.98 1.73
N LYS A 448 -1.15 37.84 1.48
CA LYS A 448 -0.49 36.58 1.07
C LYS A 448 -0.03 36.64 -0.39
N PHE A 449 -0.63 37.52 -1.18
CA PHE A 449 -0.37 37.67 -2.61
C PHE A 449 1.02 38.25 -2.89
N TYR A 450 1.44 39.28 -2.15
CA TYR A 450 2.67 40.03 -2.42
C TYR A 450 3.98 39.24 -2.22
N LYS A 451 3.98 38.12 -1.49
CA LYS A 451 5.21 37.37 -1.16
C LYS A 451 5.66 36.38 -2.25
N LYS A 452 4.83 36.06 -3.24
CA LYS A 452 5.09 34.96 -4.21
C LYS A 452 4.89 35.37 -5.68
N ILE A 453 5.10 36.65 -6.02
CA ILE A 453 4.89 37.18 -7.37
C ILE A 453 6.23 37.63 -7.95
N TYR A 454 6.48 37.24 -9.19
CA TYR A 454 7.69 37.57 -9.94
C TYR A 454 7.32 38.26 -11.24
N PHE A 455 8.22 39.12 -11.71
CA PHE A 455 8.05 39.86 -12.96
C PHE A 455 8.69 39.11 -14.12
N CYS A 456 7.90 38.79 -15.14
CA CYS A 456 8.41 38.23 -16.38
C CYS A 456 8.87 39.37 -17.31
N HIS A 457 10.12 39.34 -17.75
CA HIS A 457 10.68 40.38 -18.61
C HIS A 457 10.23 40.27 -20.07
N SER A 458 9.76 39.09 -20.49
CA SER A 458 9.29 38.86 -21.86
C SER A 458 7.85 39.31 -22.07
N CYS A 459 6.91 38.93 -21.20
CA CYS A 459 5.51 39.33 -21.32
C CYS A 459 5.14 40.56 -20.48
N GLN A 460 6.06 41.07 -19.65
CA GLN A 460 5.86 42.23 -18.77
C GLN A 460 4.69 42.07 -17.78
N LEU A 461 4.35 40.82 -17.44
CA LEU A 461 3.30 40.50 -16.47
C LEU A 461 3.89 40.07 -15.13
N TYR A 462 3.20 40.44 -14.06
CA TYR A 462 3.41 39.92 -12.71
C TYR A 462 2.68 38.59 -12.57
N LEU A 463 3.42 37.51 -12.38
CA LEU A 463 2.90 36.15 -12.33
C LEU A 463 3.31 35.45 -11.03
N PRO A 464 2.53 34.47 -10.54
CA PRO A 464 2.91 33.71 -9.36
C PRO A 464 4.14 32.85 -9.62
N SER A 465 4.87 32.51 -8.56
CA SER A 465 6.08 31.66 -8.61
C SER A 465 5.89 30.35 -9.36
N THR A 466 4.68 29.77 -9.32
CA THR A 466 4.32 28.52 -10.00
C THR A 466 4.42 28.58 -11.52
N GLU A 467 4.30 29.78 -12.11
CA GLU A 467 4.38 29.97 -13.56
C GLU A 467 5.81 30.12 -14.09
N PHE A 468 6.81 30.07 -13.21
CA PHE A 468 8.21 30.11 -13.59
C PHE A 468 8.83 28.72 -13.46
N SER A 469 9.78 28.41 -14.34
CA SER A 469 10.67 27.26 -14.19
C SER A 469 11.91 27.73 -13.43
N VAL A 470 12.18 27.12 -12.28
CA VAL A 470 13.36 27.45 -11.47
C VAL A 470 14.44 26.44 -11.80
N SER A 471 15.23 26.68 -12.84
CA SER A 471 16.34 25.77 -13.17
C SER A 471 17.34 25.73 -12.03
N SER A 472 17.89 24.54 -11.76
CA SER A 472 18.83 24.27 -10.67
C SER A 472 20.12 25.13 -10.72
N THR A 473 20.40 25.76 -11.86
CA THR A 473 21.59 26.58 -12.12
C THR A 473 21.30 28.08 -12.22
N SER A 474 20.03 28.49 -12.28
CA SER A 474 19.65 29.87 -12.57
C SER A 474 19.54 30.70 -11.28
N ARG A 475 20.44 31.67 -11.14
CA ARG A 475 20.44 32.62 -10.00
C ARG A 475 19.31 33.65 -10.06
N ARG A 476 18.64 33.79 -11.21
CA ARG A 476 17.58 34.79 -11.45
C ARG A 476 16.50 34.23 -12.37
N ILE A 477 15.26 34.51 -12.03
CA ILE A 477 14.06 34.13 -12.78
C ILE A 477 13.68 35.29 -13.69
N TYR A 478 13.79 35.11 -15.01
CA TYR A 478 13.56 36.18 -15.98
C TYR A 478 12.33 35.97 -16.88
N ARG A 479 11.96 34.71 -17.15
CA ARG A 479 10.93 34.34 -18.14
C ARG A 479 9.95 33.34 -17.55
N CYS A 480 8.66 33.51 -17.81
CA CYS A 480 7.64 32.54 -17.42
C CYS A 480 7.59 31.35 -18.39
N ARG A 481 7.00 30.23 -17.95
CA ARG A 481 6.87 28.98 -18.73
C ARG A 481 6.17 29.20 -20.06
N ASN A 482 5.15 30.06 -20.11
CA ASN A 482 4.44 30.37 -21.34
C ASN A 482 5.35 31.07 -22.37
N CYS A 483 6.16 32.04 -21.93
CA CYS A 483 7.12 32.69 -22.83
C CYS A 483 8.20 31.71 -23.32
N VAL A 484 8.68 30.82 -22.47
CA VAL A 484 9.64 29.77 -22.85
C VAL A 484 9.03 28.80 -23.86
N SER A 485 7.78 28.38 -23.65
CA SER A 485 7.04 27.52 -24.58
C SER A 485 6.86 28.20 -25.94
N LEU A 486 6.46 29.47 -25.95
CA LEU A 486 6.28 30.24 -27.19
C LEU A 486 7.60 30.45 -27.94
N GLU A 487 8.69 30.71 -27.24
CA GLU A 487 10.02 30.83 -27.84
C GLU A 487 10.46 29.50 -28.46
N ASN A 488 10.20 28.38 -27.79
CA ASN A 488 10.46 27.06 -28.36
C ASN A 488 9.59 26.81 -29.61
N GLU A 489 8.27 27.03 -29.56
CA GLU A 489 7.37 26.89 -30.71
C GLU A 489 7.84 27.75 -31.91
N ALA A 490 8.40 28.94 -31.64
CA ALA A 490 8.85 29.86 -32.68
C ALA A 490 10.25 29.57 -33.24
N GLN A 491 11.21 29.13 -32.41
CA GLN A 491 12.62 29.04 -32.81
C GLN A 491 13.12 27.62 -33.03
N LYS A 492 12.90 26.72 -32.06
CA LYS A 492 13.59 25.42 -32.01
C LYS A 492 12.67 24.23 -32.29
N ARG A 493 11.39 24.37 -31.93
CA ARG A 493 10.35 23.33 -32.04
C ARG A 493 10.81 21.99 -31.47
N GLU A 494 11.54 22.03 -30.36
CA GLU A 494 12.00 20.83 -29.66
C GLU A 494 10.83 20.19 -28.91
N SER A 495 10.74 18.86 -28.95
CA SER A 495 9.77 18.10 -28.16
C SER A 495 10.39 17.67 -26.84
N PHE A 496 9.80 18.13 -25.73
CA PHE A 496 10.28 17.80 -24.39
C PHE A 496 9.70 16.51 -23.81
N LEU A 497 8.76 15.89 -24.54
CA LEU A 497 8.03 14.69 -24.14
C LEU A 497 8.94 13.55 -23.67
N LYS A 498 10.01 13.27 -24.41
CA LYS A 498 10.92 12.16 -24.10
C LYS A 498 11.63 12.39 -22.75
N TYR A 499 12.07 13.61 -22.50
CA TYR A 499 12.70 14.00 -21.23
C TYR A 499 11.70 14.02 -20.08
N LYS A 500 10.45 14.41 -20.34
CA LYS A 500 9.36 14.34 -19.35
C LYS A 500 9.09 12.90 -18.94
N CYS A 501 9.03 11.97 -19.89
CA CYS A 501 8.85 10.55 -19.59
C CYS A 501 10.01 9.99 -18.75
N LEU A 502 11.25 10.34 -19.07
CA LEU A 502 12.43 9.96 -18.28
C LEU A 502 12.37 10.52 -16.85
N LEU A 503 11.98 11.78 -16.68
CA LEU A 503 11.82 12.41 -15.37
C LEU A 503 10.69 11.77 -14.56
N GLN A 504 9.55 11.45 -15.19
CA GLN A 504 8.46 10.75 -14.52
C GLN A 504 8.86 9.35 -14.08
N GLN A 505 9.55 8.59 -14.94
CA GLN A 505 10.08 7.28 -14.59
C GLN A 505 11.02 7.37 -13.39
N LEU A 506 11.91 8.37 -13.38
CA LEU A 506 12.78 8.65 -12.23
C LEU A 506 11.98 8.85 -10.94
N TYR A 507 10.94 9.69 -10.97
CA TYR A 507 10.11 9.94 -9.79
C TYR A 507 9.41 8.67 -9.29
N TYR A 508 8.89 7.83 -10.18
CA TYR A 508 8.28 6.56 -9.80
C TYR A 508 9.32 5.63 -9.17
N THR A 509 10.48 5.45 -9.82
CA THR A 509 11.51 4.56 -9.30
C THR A 509 12.05 5.03 -7.96
N GLU A 510 12.16 6.33 -7.73
CA GLU A 510 12.65 6.90 -6.47
C GLU A 510 11.58 6.90 -5.36
N ALA A 511 10.30 7.04 -5.69
CA ALA A 511 9.22 6.97 -4.72
C ALA A 511 9.07 5.59 -4.07
N ASP A 512 9.51 4.53 -4.76
CA ASP A 512 9.54 3.15 -4.24
C ASP A 512 10.64 2.94 -3.18
N TYR A 513 11.66 3.82 -3.10
CA TYR A 513 12.68 3.76 -2.04
C TYR A 513 12.21 4.52 -0.79
N GLU A 514 12.40 3.93 0.39
CA GLU A 514 12.06 4.53 1.70
C GLU A 514 13.20 5.40 2.27
N ASP A 515 14.12 5.89 1.41
CA ASP A 515 15.38 6.52 1.82
C ASP A 515 15.30 8.06 1.97
N ASP A 516 14.09 8.62 2.03
CA ASP A 516 13.84 10.05 2.05
C ASP A 516 14.57 10.88 0.97
N SER A 517 14.85 10.30 -0.21
CA SER A 517 15.55 10.99 -1.30
C SER A 517 14.82 12.27 -1.74
N LYS A 518 15.52 13.41 -1.72
CA LYS A 518 14.94 14.74 -2.04
C LYS A 518 15.45 15.28 -3.38
N ILE A 519 16.69 14.93 -3.74
CA ILE A 519 17.38 15.47 -4.91
C ILE A 519 16.66 15.11 -6.21
N ALA A 520 16.12 13.88 -6.33
CA ALA A 520 15.38 13.46 -7.50
C ALA A 520 14.19 14.41 -7.79
N PHE A 521 13.37 14.70 -6.78
CA PHE A 521 12.17 15.53 -6.91
C PHE A 521 12.45 17.03 -7.15
N LEU A 522 13.70 17.47 -6.95
CA LEU A 522 14.13 18.84 -7.28
C LEU A 522 14.42 19.03 -8.76
N MET A 523 14.73 17.95 -9.49
CA MET A 523 15.12 18.03 -10.89
C MET A 523 13.98 18.52 -11.76
N GLN A 524 14.27 19.51 -12.60
CA GLN A 524 13.32 19.98 -13.61
C GLN A 524 13.61 19.38 -14.98
N LEU A 525 12.68 19.60 -15.91
CA LEU A 525 12.75 19.04 -17.25
C LEU A 525 14.01 19.48 -18.02
N GLN A 526 14.40 20.75 -17.89
CA GLN A 526 15.62 21.28 -18.52
C GLN A 526 16.88 20.65 -17.92
N ASP A 527 16.86 20.34 -16.62
CA ASP A 527 17.99 19.72 -15.94
C ASP A 527 18.20 18.28 -16.43
N ILE A 528 17.11 17.52 -16.65
CA ILE A 528 17.17 16.18 -17.25
C ILE A 528 17.61 16.24 -18.71
N GLN A 529 17.11 17.19 -19.50
CA GLN A 529 17.56 17.38 -20.89
C GLN A 529 19.08 17.61 -20.96
N TYR A 530 19.59 18.52 -20.12
CA TYR A 530 21.03 18.77 -20.05
C TYR A 530 21.82 17.52 -19.65
N LEU A 531 21.32 16.78 -18.67
CA LEU A 531 21.95 15.56 -18.20
C LEU A 531 21.96 14.48 -19.29
N THR A 532 20.87 14.27 -20.02
CA THR A 532 20.82 13.34 -21.16
C THR A 532 21.75 13.76 -22.29
N GLU A 533 21.62 15.00 -22.79
CA GLU A 533 22.27 15.44 -24.02
C GLU A 533 23.77 15.73 -23.81
N ASN A 534 24.13 16.46 -22.75
CA ASN A 534 25.50 16.95 -22.58
C ASN A 534 26.38 16.03 -21.73
N ILE A 535 25.81 15.31 -20.75
CA ILE A 535 26.59 14.42 -19.88
C ILE A 535 26.59 12.99 -20.43
N TRP A 536 25.41 12.50 -20.83
CA TRP A 536 25.24 11.14 -21.32
C TRP A 536 25.25 11.00 -22.84
N ALA A 537 25.26 12.10 -23.60
CA ALA A 537 25.26 12.12 -25.07
C ALA A 537 24.03 11.47 -25.72
N SER A 538 22.91 11.37 -24.98
CA SER A 538 21.65 10.75 -25.41
C SER A 538 21.75 9.27 -25.77
N GLN A 539 22.76 8.56 -25.26
CA GLN A 539 22.96 7.12 -25.49
C GLN A 539 23.06 6.34 -24.18
N SER A 540 22.66 5.07 -24.20
CA SER A 540 22.98 4.15 -23.10
C SER A 540 24.49 3.97 -22.99
N VAL A 541 25.02 3.91 -21.76
CA VAL A 541 26.47 3.85 -21.56
C VAL A 541 27.06 2.48 -21.90
N LEU A 542 26.25 1.41 -21.86
CA LEU A 542 26.67 0.03 -22.13
C LEU A 542 26.51 -0.35 -23.60
N SER A 543 25.28 -0.32 -24.13
CA SER A 543 25.00 -0.74 -25.52
C SER A 543 25.11 0.37 -26.56
N ALA A 544 25.39 1.62 -26.17
CA ALA A 544 25.34 2.79 -27.05
C ALA A 544 24.02 2.91 -27.83
N TRP A 545 22.89 2.53 -27.20
CA TRP A 545 21.55 2.64 -27.75
C TRP A 545 21.04 4.09 -27.67
N ASP A 546 20.53 4.60 -28.79
CA ASP A 546 20.19 6.03 -28.96
C ASP A 546 18.70 6.35 -28.75
N ASN A 547 17.85 5.32 -28.64
CA ASN A 547 16.42 5.54 -28.53
C ASN A 547 16.02 5.92 -27.09
N LEU A 548 15.83 7.22 -26.86
CA LEU A 548 15.44 7.80 -25.57
C LEU A 548 14.19 7.17 -24.92
N SER A 549 13.26 6.56 -25.67
CA SER A 549 12.06 5.90 -25.09
C SER A 549 12.39 4.64 -24.28
N ASP A 550 13.48 3.99 -24.65
CA ASP A 550 13.91 2.71 -24.09
C ASP A 550 14.97 2.90 -23.00
N LEU A 551 15.44 4.14 -22.82
CA LEU A 551 16.39 4.51 -21.79
C LEU A 551 15.67 4.78 -20.47
N ALA A 552 16.38 4.55 -19.38
CA ALA A 552 16.00 4.84 -18.01
C ALA A 552 17.23 5.35 -17.26
N MET A 553 17.01 6.34 -16.39
CA MET A 553 18.03 6.80 -15.46
C MET A 553 17.85 6.10 -14.13
N VAL A 554 18.91 5.49 -13.63
CA VAL A 554 18.89 4.73 -12.37
C VAL A 554 20.06 5.13 -11.48
N ARG A 555 19.96 4.86 -10.18
CA ARG A 555 21.06 4.99 -9.23
C ARG A 555 22.28 4.20 -9.71
N TRP A 556 23.45 4.83 -9.72
CA TRP A 556 24.71 4.15 -10.00
C TRP A 556 25.13 3.29 -8.80
N ASP A 557 25.13 3.87 -7.60
CA ASP A 557 25.25 3.15 -6.34
C ASP A 557 23.89 3.11 -5.65
N LYS A 558 23.41 1.89 -5.38
CA LYS A 558 22.11 1.63 -4.74
C LYS A 558 22.06 2.14 -3.30
N SER A 559 23.20 2.12 -2.63
CA SER A 559 23.30 2.50 -1.21
C SER A 559 23.16 4.01 -0.98
N LEU A 560 23.36 4.79 -2.03
CA LEU A 560 23.29 6.25 -2.00
C LEU A 560 22.01 6.72 -2.68
N GLU A 561 21.49 7.88 -2.25
CA GLU A 561 20.35 8.51 -2.90
C GLU A 561 20.65 8.84 -4.37
N TRP A 562 19.60 8.89 -5.18
CA TRP A 562 19.75 9.35 -6.55
C TRP A 562 20.17 10.81 -6.58
N SER A 563 21.17 11.10 -7.41
CA SER A 563 21.63 12.45 -7.68
C SER A 563 22.25 12.51 -9.08
N PRO A 564 22.40 13.71 -9.67
CA PRO A 564 23.09 13.86 -10.95
C PRO A 564 24.51 13.24 -10.99
N TRP A 565 25.19 13.14 -9.84
CA TRP A 565 26.49 12.52 -9.67
C TRP A 565 26.45 11.09 -9.08
N ASN A 566 25.26 10.50 -8.95
CA ASN A 566 25.03 9.09 -8.62
C ASN A 566 23.99 8.48 -9.58
N CYS A 567 24.04 8.86 -10.86
CA CYS A 567 23.10 8.36 -11.87
C CYS A 567 23.81 7.63 -13.00
N ILE A 568 23.11 6.75 -13.69
CA ILE A 568 23.56 6.16 -14.95
C ILE A 568 22.38 6.07 -15.93
N LEU A 569 22.66 6.37 -17.21
CA LEU A 569 21.70 6.24 -18.29
C LEU A 569 21.89 4.88 -19.00
N LEU A 570 20.89 4.01 -18.89
CA LEU A 570 20.89 2.63 -19.38
C LEU A 570 19.60 2.33 -20.14
N THR A 571 19.55 1.25 -20.92
CA THR A 571 18.25 0.73 -21.38
C THR A 571 17.46 0.14 -20.21
N LYS A 572 16.13 0.01 -20.32
CA LYS A 572 15.29 -0.59 -19.25
C LYS A 572 15.77 -1.98 -18.82
N ASP A 573 16.24 -2.79 -19.77
CA ASP A 573 16.78 -4.13 -19.49
C ASP A 573 18.13 -4.07 -18.77
N GLU A 574 19.03 -3.21 -19.25
CA GLU A 574 20.32 -2.96 -18.62
C GLU A 574 20.17 -2.40 -17.21
N ALA A 575 19.21 -1.49 -17.01
CA ALA A 575 18.85 -0.95 -15.72
C ALA A 575 18.38 -2.05 -14.76
N ALA A 576 17.49 -2.95 -15.21
CA ALA A 576 17.05 -4.08 -14.41
C ALA A 576 18.20 -5.06 -14.08
N ALA A 577 19.16 -5.24 -14.99
CA ALA A 577 20.35 -6.04 -14.74
C ALA A 577 21.30 -5.36 -13.75
N HIS A 578 21.56 -4.05 -13.92
CA HIS A 578 22.36 -3.22 -13.02
C HIS A 578 21.79 -3.25 -11.60
N LEU A 579 20.46 -3.14 -11.46
CA LEU A 579 19.78 -3.24 -10.18
C LEU A 579 19.81 -4.63 -9.55
N LYS A 580 20.31 -5.68 -10.23
CA LYS A 580 20.54 -7.00 -9.63
C LYS A 580 21.97 -7.23 -9.15
N LEU A 581 22.91 -6.35 -9.51
CA LEU A 581 24.31 -6.48 -9.11
C LEU A 581 24.49 -6.29 -7.59
N THR A 582 25.25 -7.14 -6.94
CA THR A 582 25.59 -7.04 -5.51
C THR A 582 26.60 -5.95 -5.24
N SER A 583 27.60 -5.79 -6.11
CA SER A 583 28.60 -4.74 -6.02
C SER A 583 28.97 -4.21 -7.40
N ILE A 584 29.28 -2.91 -7.48
CA ILE A 584 29.68 -2.23 -8.71
C ILE A 584 31.09 -2.66 -9.13
N GLU A 585 31.97 -2.87 -8.15
CA GLU A 585 33.40 -3.19 -8.37
C GLU A 585 33.61 -4.61 -8.92
N GLU A 586 32.71 -5.54 -8.60
CA GLU A 586 32.71 -6.89 -9.19
C GLU A 586 31.97 -6.92 -10.54
N GLY A 587 30.98 -6.04 -10.72
CA GLY A 587 30.13 -6.01 -11.91
C GLY A 587 30.72 -5.26 -13.11
N TYR A 588 31.56 -4.25 -12.89
CA TYR A 588 32.11 -3.39 -13.94
C TYR A 588 33.64 -3.29 -13.93
N GLU A 589 34.22 -3.15 -15.11
CA GLU A 589 35.67 -2.95 -15.26
C GLU A 589 36.12 -1.58 -14.71
N ARG A 590 37.32 -1.50 -14.14
CA ARG A 590 37.88 -0.27 -13.54
C ARG A 590 37.95 0.91 -14.51
N SER A 591 38.27 0.65 -15.78
CA SER A 591 38.31 1.64 -16.86
C SER A 591 36.94 2.28 -17.08
N PHE A 592 35.88 1.47 -17.06
CA PHE A 592 34.49 1.90 -17.18
C PHE A 592 34.03 2.71 -15.95
N ILE A 593 34.35 2.24 -14.74
CA ILE A 593 34.06 2.98 -13.50
C ILE A 593 34.71 4.36 -13.53
N HIS A 594 35.94 4.48 -14.02
CA HIS A 594 36.63 5.77 -14.15
C HIS A 594 35.91 6.71 -15.14
N LYS A 595 35.46 6.18 -16.28
CA LYS A 595 34.67 6.95 -17.26
C LYS A 595 33.36 7.49 -16.66
N ILE A 596 32.68 6.69 -15.84
CA ILE A 596 31.45 7.11 -15.15
C ILE A 596 31.74 8.16 -14.10
N LYS A 597 32.76 7.96 -13.26
CA LYS A 597 33.19 8.96 -12.26
C LYS A 597 33.53 10.30 -12.92
N HIS A 598 34.17 10.29 -14.09
CA HIS A 598 34.42 11.52 -14.85
C HIS A 598 33.11 12.23 -15.25
N LYS A 599 32.11 11.49 -15.76
CA LYS A 599 30.79 12.06 -16.06
C LYS A 599 30.07 12.59 -14.82
N HIS A 600 30.17 11.91 -13.68
CA HIS A 600 29.63 12.39 -12.41
C HIS A 600 30.30 13.68 -11.92
N ILE A 601 31.61 13.84 -12.15
CA ILE A 601 32.31 15.10 -11.84
C ILE A 601 31.77 16.25 -12.70
N LEU A 602 31.56 16.01 -14.01
CA LEU A 602 30.93 17.01 -14.90
C LEU A 602 29.52 17.39 -14.40
N ALA A 603 28.72 16.39 -14.00
CA ALA A 603 27.40 16.62 -13.42
C ALA A 603 27.47 17.46 -12.14
N LYS A 604 28.39 17.12 -11.23
CA LYS A 604 28.55 17.82 -9.95
C LYS A 604 28.95 19.28 -10.12
N ASN A 605 29.79 19.57 -11.11
CA ASN A 605 30.19 20.95 -11.43
C ASN A 605 29.00 21.78 -11.93
N TYR A 606 28.21 21.21 -12.84
CA TYR A 606 27.02 21.88 -13.38
C TYR A 606 25.93 22.07 -12.31
N PHE A 607 25.63 21.03 -11.53
CA PHE A 607 24.57 21.01 -10.52
C PHE A 607 25.04 21.37 -9.10
N SER A 608 26.09 22.19 -8.99
CA SER A 608 26.72 22.54 -7.71
C SER A 608 25.78 23.23 -6.69
N GLN A 609 24.70 23.84 -7.15
CA GLN A 609 23.71 24.53 -6.30
C GLN A 609 22.62 23.60 -5.73
N ILE A 610 22.42 22.41 -6.30
CA ILE A 610 21.36 21.48 -5.88
C ILE A 610 21.50 21.02 -4.41
N PRO A 611 22.69 20.63 -3.91
CA PRO A 611 22.84 20.25 -2.50
C PRO A 611 22.44 21.37 -1.53
N VAL A 612 22.74 22.62 -1.90
CA VAL A 612 22.39 23.80 -1.11
C VAL A 612 20.87 23.99 -1.11
N LEU A 613 20.23 23.89 -2.28
CA LEU A 613 18.76 23.96 -2.40
C LEU A 613 18.06 22.84 -1.61
N ALA A 614 18.57 21.61 -1.66
CA ALA A 614 18.02 20.48 -0.91
C ALA A 614 18.04 20.70 0.60
N SER A 615 19.05 21.40 1.14
CA SER A 615 19.12 21.71 2.57
C SER A 615 18.04 22.70 3.05
N PHE A 616 17.51 23.55 2.17
CA PHE A 616 16.46 24.51 2.51
C PHE A 616 15.04 23.90 2.51
N ILE A 617 14.90 22.63 2.11
CA ILE A 617 13.60 21.95 1.94
C ILE A 617 13.38 20.90 3.05
N LEU A 618 14.09 21.04 4.17
CA LEU A 618 13.95 20.11 5.29
C LEU A 618 12.60 20.24 6.02
N ASP A 619 11.87 21.34 5.84
CA ASP A 619 10.64 21.68 6.59
C ASP A 619 9.35 21.78 5.74
N ASP A 620 9.36 21.35 4.47
CA ASP A 620 8.21 21.55 3.54
C ASP A 620 7.38 20.26 3.34
N ASP A 621 6.16 20.24 3.90
CA ASP A 621 5.16 19.17 3.72
C ASP A 621 4.82 18.90 2.23
N GLU A 622 5.10 19.86 1.34
CA GLU A 622 4.79 19.78 -0.10
C GLU A 622 5.59 18.68 -0.84
N ILE A 623 6.82 18.36 -0.43
CA ILE A 623 7.59 17.28 -1.08
C ILE A 623 7.05 15.90 -0.72
N ASP A 624 6.60 15.72 0.52
CA ASP A 624 5.98 14.47 0.93
C ASP A 624 4.64 14.24 0.23
N GLU A 625 3.87 15.31 -0.03
CA GLU A 625 2.69 15.23 -0.91
C GLU A 625 3.04 14.84 -2.35
N ILE A 626 4.15 15.35 -2.90
CA ILE A 626 4.62 14.96 -4.25
C ILE A 626 5.05 13.49 -4.24
N ARG A 627 5.81 13.04 -3.25
CA ARG A 627 6.23 11.64 -3.12
C ARG A 627 5.02 10.72 -2.98
N GLN A 628 4.03 11.10 -2.17
CA GLN A 628 2.78 10.33 -2.03
C GLN A 628 2.00 10.22 -3.34
N LYS A 629 2.03 11.22 -4.22
CA LYS A 629 1.39 11.12 -5.56
C LYS A 629 2.03 10.06 -6.45
N TYR A 630 3.32 9.80 -6.27
CA TYR A 630 4.09 8.86 -7.10
C TYR A 630 4.34 7.50 -6.41
N ARG A 631 3.91 7.33 -5.16
CA ARG A 631 3.91 6.02 -4.48
C ARG A 631 2.88 5.08 -5.11
N SER A 632 3.32 3.87 -5.39
CA SER A 632 2.61 2.87 -6.17
C SER A 632 1.47 2.17 -5.38
N ASP A 633 0.27 2.76 -5.35
CA ASP A 633 -0.97 1.99 -5.11
C ASP A 633 -1.49 1.33 -6.43
N THR A 634 -0.89 1.67 -7.58
CA THR A 634 -1.17 1.04 -8.88
C THR A 634 0.08 1.07 -9.75
N THR A 635 0.30 0.00 -10.51
CA THR A 635 1.34 -0.04 -11.55
C THR A 635 1.22 1.17 -12.47
N PRO A 636 2.34 1.71 -12.97
CA PRO A 636 2.35 2.92 -13.77
C PRO A 636 1.60 2.67 -15.08
N LYS A 637 0.34 3.10 -15.16
CA LYS A 637 -0.34 3.34 -16.43
C LYS A 637 0.25 4.62 -17.03
N ILE A 638 1.48 4.54 -17.53
CA ILE A 638 2.19 5.66 -18.14
C ILE A 638 1.43 6.19 -19.36
N ILE A 639 0.44 5.46 -19.88
CA ILE A 639 -0.52 5.94 -20.88
C ILE A 639 -1.89 5.31 -20.61
N GLU A 640 -2.78 6.02 -19.91
CA GLU A 640 -4.20 5.68 -19.99
C GLU A 640 -4.75 6.13 -21.33
N SER A 641 -4.92 5.19 -22.26
CA SER A 641 -5.94 5.35 -23.29
C SER A 641 -7.29 5.45 -22.57
N GLN A 642 -7.95 6.60 -22.66
CA GLN A 642 -9.38 6.67 -22.38
C GLN A 642 -10.08 5.82 -23.45
N ARG A 643 -10.23 4.53 -23.20
CA ARG A 643 -11.18 3.71 -23.94
C ARG A 643 -12.57 4.25 -23.58
N PRO A 644 -13.42 4.59 -24.56
CA PRO A 644 -14.83 4.77 -24.26
C PRO A 644 -15.39 3.44 -23.71
N PRO A 645 -16.32 3.47 -22.75
CA PRO A 645 -16.96 2.25 -22.25
C PRO A 645 -17.72 1.54 -23.38
N PRO A 646 -17.96 0.21 -23.27
CA PRO A 646 -18.69 -0.56 -24.27
C PRO A 646 -20.10 -0.04 -24.52
#